data_AF-A0A1K1NBW1-F1
#
_entry.id   AF-A0A1K1NBW1-F1
#
_cell.length_a   1.000
_cell.length_b   1.000
_cell.length_c   1.000
_cell.angle_alpha   90.00
_cell.angle_beta   90.00
_cell.angle_gamma   90.00
#
_symmetry.space_group_name_H-M   'P 1'
#
loop_
_entity.id
_entity.type
_entity.pdbx_description
1 polymer ?
#
loop_
_entity_poly.entity_id
_entity_poly.type
_entity_poly.pdbx_seq_one_letter_code
_entity_poly.pdbx_strand_id
1 'polypeptide(L)'
;MKKKSLIAGILSACIVGSAAAVTLSGSAADKLYGDANLDGTVDMSDCVLIMQSLANPSKYGTTGTNEKHLTAEGAELADVSERGNGLTSNDALSVQRYLLGMISELPESYSSNVQSSTTTTTVTEAQTTTTVTTTAPKETVTTLPKEDVDTKIHLKGSSIQVEGKYAEANGSKVTISHSGNYTIDGTLNDGQIYVEVPDDKADPDTVKLVFNGVNITGKNAPAVLIKNADKTSITLADGTENTVSDGTSPYGGDDQTNAVIEAKDDLTIKGGDAGTGILNITANVQPAIVCNNDIKFTGGITNIDTLNLTEANDAVKGKSSVLVKGGQLNIKSEGDGIKSSKGNVDIEGGEVNIKCGKDAIQAETAINISGGKIAAFGDKGLTSAGTIGITGGELLATATDNQCENLTSTEQNTIMIDFAKEWSKNNPITLTDSSNKVLFDQNTSKKYKYAIVSSPEIGSGEYKLFAGGIKQKHSAGSTFKGGKPAAYKDVNNDMENEEQLYGSFFDLGKVHKIDVKMSESDWNAFMNVAQKEEWYPCDLVIDGEEIKNVGIRTKGNSSRMMVNNGKYSFRFKLDKYEKLNNYHGLTEFCMNNFYSDASCMRDLICYDAMYTIDGVAPKSSYSDMYVNGKLYSFYYALEQPGTTLAERYAIDDDSNLYKATERSNQAGGGGMWGGMGGGDSYSTFTEKMPVNNLDLKFGNDEQLQHLEELKSAINKMSTSNYKFIEDIIDVPSFLKGFAVNSVMCNYDSYNGSLAHNYYLMYTGGKHYFVGWDYNLCLGIFMDGASSVNSDINTSLYNATVDNRPFAKLLQIPEYYTLYVGYVNEIMNYYKDIEQYVANYSQLIRPHVEADPRFAFSVDQFVTSTTKSANGLQVGGGQQNPWGGQQQNPQQGQQNPWGGQQQNPQQGQQNPWGGQQGNNQWNFQFNSDEPDAAEGSAEFEQSWSFEGGFGGGFNWNGGGGGGGMFGNNSVSVIDFLLKRFEVIRSTIKG
;
A
#
# COMPACT_ATOMS: atom_id res chain seq x y z
N MET A 1 -0.44 -25.25 19.13
CA MET A 1 -1.74 -25.85 18.72
C MET A 1 -1.57 -27.33 18.32
N LYS A 2 -2.54 -28.21 18.62
CA LYS A 2 -2.60 -29.60 18.11
C LYS A 2 -4.01 -29.90 17.55
N LYS A 3 -4.07 -30.10 16.22
CA LYS A 3 -5.04 -30.86 15.38
C LYS A 3 -6.43 -30.22 15.12
N LYS A 4 -7.07 -30.34 13.94
CA LYS A 4 -6.99 -31.33 12.83
C LYS A 4 -7.72 -30.80 11.56
N SER A 5 -7.28 -31.22 10.36
CA SER A 5 -7.75 -30.80 9.03
C SER A 5 -9.11 -31.39 8.58
N LEU A 6 -9.75 -30.77 7.58
CA LEU A 6 -10.75 -31.39 6.70
C LEU A 6 -10.62 -30.85 5.25
N ILE A 7 -10.55 -31.78 4.28
CA ILE A 7 -10.43 -31.60 2.82
C ILE A 7 -11.74 -32.05 2.15
N ALA A 8 -12.13 -31.38 1.04
CA ALA A 8 -12.70 -31.90 -0.23
C ALA A 8 -13.74 -30.92 -0.82
N GLY A 9 -13.90 -30.69 -2.13
CA GLY A 9 -13.30 -31.28 -3.35
C GLY A 9 -13.90 -30.63 -4.62
N ILE A 10 -13.15 -30.72 -5.73
CA ILE A 10 -13.44 -30.17 -7.09
C ILE A 10 -14.25 -31.17 -7.92
N LEU A 11 -15.06 -30.70 -8.89
CA LEU A 11 -15.36 -31.44 -10.12
C LEU A 11 -15.72 -30.51 -11.30
N SER A 12 -15.09 -30.78 -12.45
CA SER A 12 -15.16 -30.12 -13.76
C SER A 12 -15.82 -31.05 -14.78
N ALA A 13 -16.50 -30.54 -15.82
CA ALA A 13 -16.81 -31.26 -17.06
C ALA A 13 -17.18 -30.34 -18.24
N CYS A 14 -16.47 -30.48 -19.36
CA CYS A 14 -16.76 -29.92 -20.70
C CYS A 14 -17.48 -30.95 -21.59
N ILE A 15 -18.30 -30.54 -22.57
CA ILE A 15 -18.57 -31.31 -23.82
C ILE A 15 -18.73 -30.37 -25.04
N VAL A 16 -18.09 -30.78 -26.14
CA VAL A 16 -17.98 -30.18 -27.49
C VAL A 16 -19.16 -30.58 -28.39
N GLY A 17 -19.54 -29.73 -29.36
CA GLY A 17 -20.46 -30.06 -30.45
C GLY A 17 -19.96 -29.53 -31.81
N SER A 18 -19.92 -30.43 -32.80
CA SER A 18 -19.23 -30.38 -34.09
C SER A 18 -20.01 -29.74 -35.26
N ALA A 19 -19.26 -29.34 -36.31
CA ALA A 19 -19.67 -28.73 -37.58
C ALA A 19 -20.31 -29.68 -38.63
N ALA A 20 -20.96 -29.12 -39.65
CA ALA A 20 -20.99 -29.67 -41.02
C ALA A 20 -21.37 -28.60 -42.08
N ALA A 21 -20.66 -28.62 -43.22
CA ALA A 21 -20.78 -27.74 -44.37
C ALA A 21 -21.74 -28.29 -45.45
N VAL A 22 -22.29 -27.40 -46.29
CA VAL A 22 -22.93 -27.74 -47.58
C VAL A 22 -22.53 -26.71 -48.63
N THR A 23 -21.96 -27.19 -49.74
CA THR A 23 -21.68 -26.44 -50.97
C THR A 23 -22.80 -26.64 -52.00
N LEU A 24 -23.21 -25.58 -52.72
CA LEU A 24 -23.91 -25.67 -54.01
C LEU A 24 -23.44 -24.54 -54.95
N SER A 25 -23.33 -24.89 -56.22
CA SER A 25 -22.69 -24.16 -57.32
C SER A 25 -23.63 -23.23 -58.10
N GLY A 26 -23.13 -22.03 -58.43
CA GLY A 26 -23.08 -21.45 -59.79
C GLY A 26 -24.35 -20.87 -60.43
N SER A 27 -24.42 -19.54 -60.48
CA SER A 27 -25.05 -18.74 -61.55
C SER A 27 -24.39 -17.36 -61.57
N ALA A 28 -24.18 -16.78 -62.77
CA ALA A 28 -23.54 -15.47 -62.96
C ALA A 28 -24.22 -14.39 -62.12
N ALA A 29 -23.53 -13.89 -61.09
CA ALA A 29 -24.02 -12.91 -60.14
C ALA A 29 -23.62 -11.50 -60.59
N ASP A 30 -24.53 -10.54 -60.39
CA ASP A 30 -24.22 -9.12 -60.40
C ASP A 30 -22.98 -8.86 -59.54
N LYS A 31 -22.09 -7.94 -59.96
CA LYS A 31 -20.89 -7.59 -59.19
C LYS A 31 -21.30 -7.19 -57.76
N LEU A 32 -20.95 -8.02 -56.78
CA LEU A 32 -21.25 -7.78 -55.37
C LEU A 32 -20.06 -7.07 -54.72
N TYR A 33 -20.11 -5.74 -54.69
CA TYR A 33 -19.06 -4.93 -54.06
C TYR A 33 -19.01 -5.20 -52.55
N GLY A 34 -17.81 -5.46 -52.03
CA GLY A 34 -17.56 -5.86 -50.65
C GLY A 34 -17.30 -7.35 -50.44
N ASP A 35 -17.60 -8.21 -51.43
CA ASP A 35 -17.33 -9.66 -51.38
C ASP A 35 -15.86 -9.92 -51.80
N ALA A 36 -14.96 -9.89 -50.82
CA ALA A 36 -13.52 -10.06 -51.03
C ALA A 36 -13.13 -11.53 -51.22
N ASN A 37 -13.89 -12.45 -50.64
CA ASN A 37 -13.58 -13.88 -50.63
C ASN A 37 -14.28 -14.68 -51.77
N LEU A 38 -15.19 -14.04 -52.51
CA LEU A 38 -15.99 -14.57 -53.62
C LEU A 38 -16.97 -15.70 -53.22
N ASP A 39 -17.51 -15.64 -52.00
CA ASP A 39 -18.50 -16.62 -51.53
C ASP A 39 -19.96 -16.25 -51.86
N GLY A 40 -20.18 -15.08 -52.47
CA GLY A 40 -21.49 -14.60 -52.90
C GLY A 40 -22.25 -13.86 -51.81
N THR A 41 -21.63 -13.60 -50.66
CA THR A 41 -22.17 -12.77 -49.58
C THR A 41 -21.18 -11.69 -49.18
N VAL A 42 -21.66 -10.56 -48.64
CA VAL A 42 -20.81 -9.55 -48.00
C VAL A 42 -20.96 -9.74 -46.50
N ASP A 43 -19.89 -10.15 -45.81
CA ASP A 43 -19.88 -10.36 -44.37
C ASP A 43 -18.52 -10.04 -43.72
N MET A 44 -18.35 -10.41 -42.44
CA MET A 44 -17.14 -10.10 -41.69
C MET A 44 -15.91 -10.86 -42.21
N SER A 45 -16.09 -11.99 -42.88
CA SER A 45 -14.99 -12.75 -43.46
C SER A 45 -14.30 -12.01 -44.60
N ASP A 46 -15.03 -11.16 -45.34
CA ASP A 46 -14.46 -10.26 -46.35
C ASP A 46 -13.58 -9.20 -45.72
N CYS A 47 -14.05 -8.58 -44.64
CA CYS A 47 -13.26 -7.62 -43.85
C CYS A 47 -11.96 -8.26 -43.38
N VAL A 48 -12.04 -9.49 -42.87
CA VAL A 48 -10.89 -10.25 -42.38
C VAL A 48 -9.92 -10.56 -43.52
N LEU A 49 -10.39 -10.96 -44.70
CA LEU A 49 -9.51 -11.26 -45.84
C LEU A 49 -8.84 -9.99 -46.38
N ILE A 50 -9.55 -8.86 -46.47
CA ILE A 50 -8.98 -7.55 -46.80
C ILE A 50 -7.86 -7.21 -45.82
N MET A 51 -8.14 -7.24 -44.51
CA MET A 51 -7.16 -6.94 -43.47
C MET A 51 -5.97 -7.91 -43.49
N GLN A 52 -6.20 -9.21 -43.70
CA GLN A 52 -5.14 -10.22 -43.79
C GLN A 52 -4.27 -10.05 -45.04
N SER A 53 -4.87 -9.70 -46.18
CA SER A 53 -4.15 -9.45 -47.43
C SER A 53 -3.23 -8.24 -47.34
N LEU A 54 -3.62 -7.21 -46.57
CA LEU A 54 -2.80 -6.02 -46.30
C LEU A 54 -1.74 -6.28 -45.23
N ALA A 55 -2.08 -7.05 -44.19
CA ALA A 55 -1.18 -7.35 -43.08
C ALA A 55 -0.13 -8.42 -43.41
N ASN A 56 -0.41 -9.34 -44.33
CA ASN A 56 0.53 -10.36 -44.80
C ASN A 56 0.31 -10.69 -46.30
N PRO A 57 0.74 -9.79 -47.22
CA PRO A 57 0.52 -9.96 -48.65
C PRO A 57 1.17 -11.22 -49.23
N SER A 58 2.32 -11.65 -48.69
CA SER A 58 2.99 -12.88 -49.12
C SER A 58 2.19 -14.15 -48.86
N LYS A 59 1.25 -14.12 -47.91
CA LYS A 59 0.40 -15.27 -47.57
C LYS A 59 -1.03 -15.11 -48.08
N TYR A 60 -1.60 -13.92 -47.97
CA TYR A 60 -3.03 -13.66 -48.24
C TYR A 60 -3.29 -12.59 -49.32
N GLY A 61 -2.26 -11.96 -49.88
CA GLY A 61 -2.40 -11.03 -51.00
C GLY A 61 -2.74 -11.74 -52.31
N THR A 62 -2.84 -10.99 -53.42
CA THR A 62 -3.23 -11.52 -54.74
C THR A 62 -2.30 -12.60 -55.31
N THR A 63 -1.08 -12.69 -54.79
CA THR A 63 -0.07 -13.71 -55.11
C THR A 63 0.33 -14.55 -53.89
N GLY A 64 -0.52 -14.56 -52.85
CA GLY A 64 -0.24 -15.17 -51.56
C GLY A 64 -0.14 -16.69 -51.60
N THR A 65 0.62 -17.28 -50.67
CA THR A 65 0.82 -18.74 -50.62
C THR A 65 -0.35 -19.52 -49.99
N ASN A 66 -1.36 -18.87 -49.41
CA ASN A 66 -2.49 -19.54 -48.75
C ASN A 66 -3.57 -19.94 -49.78
N GLU A 67 -4.17 -21.13 -49.67
CA GLU A 67 -5.20 -21.60 -50.63
C GLU A 67 -6.44 -20.69 -50.72
N LYS A 68 -6.71 -19.86 -49.71
CA LYS A 68 -7.79 -18.86 -49.66
C LYS A 68 -7.25 -17.43 -49.68
N HIS A 69 -6.08 -17.20 -50.28
CA HIS A 69 -5.55 -15.85 -50.47
C HIS A 69 -6.52 -15.00 -51.32
N LEU A 70 -6.47 -13.69 -51.17
CA LEU A 70 -7.27 -12.76 -51.95
C LEU A 70 -7.03 -12.99 -53.44
N THR A 71 -8.07 -13.09 -54.26
CA THR A 71 -7.91 -13.24 -55.72
C THR A 71 -7.85 -11.87 -56.39
N ALA A 72 -7.46 -11.80 -57.66
CA ALA A 72 -7.50 -10.53 -58.41
C ALA A 72 -8.93 -9.98 -58.53
N GLU A 73 -9.92 -10.85 -58.68
CA GLU A 73 -11.34 -10.48 -58.71
C GLU A 73 -11.85 -10.08 -57.32
N GLY A 74 -11.48 -10.81 -56.27
CA GLY A 74 -11.77 -10.43 -54.87
C GLY A 74 -11.17 -9.08 -54.50
N ALA A 75 -9.97 -8.76 -54.99
CA ALA A 75 -9.36 -7.43 -54.81
C ALA A 75 -10.15 -6.30 -55.53
N GLU A 76 -10.73 -6.58 -56.71
CA GLU A 76 -11.55 -5.59 -57.45
C GLU A 76 -12.91 -5.33 -56.77
N LEU A 77 -13.49 -6.36 -56.15
CA LEU A 77 -14.75 -6.26 -55.41
C LEU A 77 -14.55 -5.69 -54.01
N ALA A 78 -13.39 -5.93 -53.40
CA ALA A 78 -13.03 -5.43 -52.09
C ALA A 78 -12.61 -3.95 -52.09
N ASP A 79 -12.17 -3.39 -53.21
CA ASP A 79 -11.87 -1.95 -53.38
C ASP A 79 -13.19 -1.15 -53.45
N VAL A 80 -13.68 -0.73 -52.28
CA VAL A 80 -15.00 -0.11 -52.07
C VAL A 80 -14.93 1.28 -51.43
N SER A 81 -13.76 1.75 -51.04
CA SER A 81 -13.51 3.06 -50.43
C SER A 81 -12.56 3.85 -51.33
N GLU A 82 -13.04 4.95 -51.91
CA GLU A 82 -12.37 5.67 -53.00
C GLU A 82 -12.00 4.73 -54.16
N ARG A 83 -12.94 3.87 -54.55
CA ARG A 83 -12.73 2.79 -55.51
C ARG A 83 -11.87 3.21 -56.70
N GLY A 84 -10.80 2.46 -56.93
CA GLY A 84 -9.77 2.73 -57.94
C GLY A 84 -8.46 3.28 -57.38
N ASN A 85 -8.34 3.51 -56.07
CA ASN A 85 -7.08 3.79 -55.38
C ASN A 85 -6.33 2.51 -54.95
N GLY A 86 -6.94 1.33 -55.13
CA GLY A 86 -6.42 0.03 -54.73
C GLY A 86 -6.79 -0.31 -53.29
N LEU A 87 -6.56 -1.56 -52.88
CA LEU A 87 -7.04 -2.04 -51.59
C LEU A 87 -6.32 -1.37 -50.39
N THR A 88 -7.10 -0.87 -49.44
CA THR A 88 -6.68 -0.18 -48.22
C THR A 88 -7.43 -0.69 -46.99
N SER A 89 -7.04 -0.26 -45.78
CA SER A 89 -7.80 -0.57 -44.57
C SER A 89 -9.18 0.11 -44.53
N ASN A 90 -9.36 1.19 -45.29
CA ASN A 90 -10.63 1.89 -45.36
C ASN A 90 -11.69 1.07 -46.10
N ASP A 91 -11.29 0.18 -47.00
CA ASP A 91 -12.18 -0.77 -47.66
C ASP A 91 -12.81 -1.75 -46.68
N ALA A 92 -12.01 -2.33 -45.78
CA ALA A 92 -12.51 -3.17 -44.69
C ALA A 92 -13.46 -2.39 -43.77
N LEU A 93 -13.16 -1.12 -43.50
CA LEU A 93 -14.04 -0.25 -42.71
C LEU A 93 -15.36 0.05 -43.43
N SER A 94 -15.34 0.30 -44.74
CA SER A 94 -16.54 0.51 -45.54
C SER A 94 -17.44 -0.73 -45.54
N VAL A 95 -16.85 -1.94 -45.65
CA VAL A 95 -17.61 -3.20 -45.52
C VAL A 95 -18.22 -3.33 -44.11
N GLN A 96 -17.47 -3.05 -43.04
CA GLN A 96 -18.00 -3.06 -41.66
C GLN A 96 -19.17 -2.08 -41.47
N ARG A 97 -19.06 -0.87 -42.03
CA ARG A 97 -20.12 0.16 -41.96
C ARG A 97 -21.36 -0.24 -42.75
N TYR A 98 -21.19 -0.93 -43.88
CA TYR A 98 -22.29 -1.52 -44.64
C TYR A 98 -23.02 -2.61 -43.82
N LEU A 99 -22.28 -3.50 -43.17
CA LEU A 99 -22.85 -4.56 -42.30
C LEU A 99 -23.58 -4.01 -41.07
N LEU A 100 -23.14 -2.85 -40.55
CA LEU A 100 -23.79 -2.15 -39.44
C LEU A 100 -24.98 -1.27 -39.89
N GLY A 101 -25.28 -1.22 -41.20
CA GLY A 101 -26.34 -0.39 -41.77
C GLY A 101 -26.06 1.12 -41.68
N MET A 102 -24.79 1.50 -41.46
CA MET A 102 -24.35 2.91 -41.41
C MET A 102 -24.22 3.53 -42.81
N ILE A 103 -24.05 2.71 -43.84
CA ILE A 103 -24.12 3.07 -45.26
C ILE A 103 -25.04 2.08 -45.98
N SER A 104 -25.72 2.52 -47.03
CA SER A 104 -26.79 1.74 -47.69
C SER A 104 -26.33 0.90 -48.88
N GLU A 105 -25.15 1.17 -49.44
CA GLU A 105 -24.60 0.47 -50.60
C GLU A 105 -23.07 0.55 -50.64
N LEU A 106 -22.44 -0.38 -51.38
CA LEU A 106 -21.02 -0.37 -51.73
C LEU A 106 -20.89 -0.31 -53.26
N PRO A 107 -19.88 0.38 -53.83
CA PRO A 107 -18.79 1.10 -53.15
C PRO A 107 -19.26 2.36 -52.39
N GLU A 108 -18.64 2.68 -51.26
CA GLU A 108 -18.93 3.89 -50.46
C GLU A 108 -18.51 5.17 -51.21
N SER A 109 -17.45 5.12 -52.01
CA SER A 109 -16.95 6.25 -52.81
C SER A 109 -16.04 5.81 -53.97
N TYR A 110 -15.75 6.71 -54.91
CA TYR A 110 -14.88 6.48 -56.08
C TYR A 110 -13.72 7.48 -56.12
N SER A 111 -12.52 7.04 -56.52
CA SER A 111 -11.35 7.92 -56.67
C SER A 111 -11.54 8.94 -57.79
N SER A 112 -11.01 10.16 -57.61
CA SER A 112 -11.17 11.29 -58.52
C SER A 112 -10.26 11.24 -59.78
N ASN A 113 -9.57 10.13 -60.03
CA ASN A 113 -8.69 9.96 -61.18
C ASN A 113 -9.16 8.84 -62.14
N VAL A 114 -9.59 9.30 -63.33
CA VAL A 114 -9.67 8.64 -64.65
C VAL A 114 -11.03 8.06 -65.10
N GLN A 115 -11.71 8.85 -65.95
CA GLN A 115 -12.53 8.35 -67.06
C GLN A 115 -11.70 8.25 -68.35
N SER A 116 -11.80 7.10 -69.01
CA SER A 116 -11.69 6.80 -70.46
C SER A 116 -10.39 7.10 -71.23
N SER A 117 -9.68 6.05 -71.68
CA SER A 117 -9.56 5.71 -73.13
C SER A 117 -8.62 4.51 -73.42
N THR A 118 -9.20 3.51 -74.07
CA THR A 118 -8.74 2.74 -75.26
C THR A 118 -7.33 2.11 -75.37
N THR A 119 -7.36 0.78 -75.53
CA THR A 119 -6.33 -0.21 -75.90
C THR A 119 -5.56 0.08 -77.20
N THR A 120 -4.25 -0.24 -77.24
CA THR A 120 -3.66 -1.04 -78.34
C THR A 120 -2.47 -1.88 -77.84
N THR A 121 -2.55 -3.15 -78.23
CA THR A 121 -1.81 -4.38 -77.95
C THR A 121 -0.36 -4.41 -78.44
N THR A 122 0.52 -5.18 -77.77
CA THR A 122 1.41 -6.15 -78.47
C THR A 122 2.00 -7.22 -77.53
N VAL A 123 1.36 -8.39 -77.57
CA VAL A 123 1.84 -9.80 -77.63
C VAL A 123 2.99 -10.28 -76.71
N THR A 124 2.60 -11.22 -75.84
CA THR A 124 3.40 -12.21 -75.09
C THR A 124 4.00 -13.27 -76.02
N GLU A 125 5.22 -13.79 -75.76
CA GLU A 125 5.43 -15.25 -75.67
C GLU A 125 6.83 -15.71 -75.21
N ALA A 126 6.79 -16.83 -74.48
CA ALA A 126 7.72 -17.97 -74.47
C ALA A 126 9.00 -17.97 -73.60
N GLN A 127 8.84 -18.65 -72.45
CA GLN A 127 9.49 -19.92 -72.11
C GLN A 127 10.99 -20.01 -71.69
N THR A 128 11.16 -20.53 -70.47
CA THR A 128 12.09 -21.58 -70.01
C THR A 128 13.59 -21.30 -69.84
N THR A 129 13.97 -21.24 -68.57
CA THR A 129 15.14 -21.85 -67.88
C THR A 129 16.45 -22.03 -68.65
N THR A 130 17.48 -21.27 -68.28
CA THR A 130 18.84 -21.81 -68.05
C THR A 130 19.58 -20.94 -67.03
N THR A 131 20.06 -21.57 -65.96
CA THR A 131 20.94 -20.99 -64.95
C THR A 131 22.25 -20.53 -65.59
N VAL A 132 22.55 -19.23 -65.55
CA VAL A 132 23.92 -18.71 -65.72
C VAL A 132 24.14 -17.61 -64.68
N THR A 133 25.12 -17.88 -63.82
CA THR A 133 25.69 -17.00 -62.80
C THR A 133 26.00 -15.63 -63.38
N THR A 134 25.29 -14.60 -62.93
CA THR A 134 25.70 -13.20 -63.10
C THR A 134 25.69 -12.55 -61.72
N THR A 135 26.88 -12.32 -61.19
CA THR A 135 27.14 -11.42 -60.07
C THR A 135 26.49 -10.07 -60.35
N ALA A 136 25.44 -9.73 -59.60
CA ALA A 136 24.86 -8.40 -59.60
C ALA A 136 25.95 -7.40 -59.14
N PRO A 137 26.04 -6.20 -59.76
CA PRO A 137 26.94 -5.17 -59.26
C PRO A 137 26.49 -4.80 -57.86
N LYS A 138 27.42 -4.89 -56.91
CA LYS A 138 27.31 -4.28 -55.58
C LYS A 138 26.92 -2.81 -55.79
N GLU A 139 25.71 -2.42 -55.39
CA GLU A 139 25.35 -1.00 -55.28
C GLU A 139 26.43 -0.34 -54.45
N THR A 140 27.20 0.52 -55.10
CA THR A 140 28.25 1.29 -54.47
C THR A 140 27.53 2.48 -53.85
N VAL A 141 27.02 2.29 -52.63
CA VAL A 141 26.61 3.43 -51.78
C VAL A 141 27.84 4.31 -51.69
N THR A 142 27.75 5.50 -52.29
CA THR A 142 28.83 6.49 -52.21
C THR A 142 28.69 7.11 -50.82
N THR A 143 29.34 6.51 -49.83
CA THR A 143 29.35 7.01 -48.45
C THR A 143 29.85 8.46 -48.47
N LEU A 144 29.14 9.35 -47.77
CA LEU A 144 29.62 10.71 -47.58
C LEU A 144 31.03 10.68 -46.97
N PRO A 145 31.95 11.58 -47.37
CA PRO A 145 33.28 11.63 -46.77
C PRO A 145 33.14 11.87 -45.27
N LYS A 146 33.86 11.06 -44.48
CA LYS A 146 33.82 11.10 -43.01
C LYS A 146 34.34 12.46 -42.52
N GLU A 147 33.44 13.41 -42.25
CA GLU A 147 33.76 14.70 -41.65
C GLU A 147 33.71 14.61 -40.12
N ASP A 148 34.66 15.29 -39.45
CA ASP A 148 34.65 15.43 -37.99
C ASP A 148 33.69 16.58 -37.63
N VAL A 149 32.47 16.23 -37.23
CA VAL A 149 31.41 17.17 -36.87
C VAL A 149 31.37 17.32 -35.34
N ASP A 150 31.66 18.53 -34.87
CA ASP A 150 31.51 18.98 -33.49
C ASP A 150 30.80 20.34 -33.48
N THR A 151 29.48 20.30 -33.25
CA THR A 151 28.59 21.45 -33.32
C THR A 151 28.00 21.73 -31.94
N LYS A 152 27.92 23.01 -31.55
CA LYS A 152 27.27 23.44 -30.30
C LYS A 152 25.92 24.08 -30.58
N ILE A 153 24.94 23.77 -29.74
CA ILE A 153 23.56 24.25 -29.84
C ILE A 153 23.16 24.84 -28.50
N HIS A 154 22.98 26.17 -28.45
CA HIS A 154 22.59 26.90 -27.26
C HIS A 154 21.11 27.28 -27.31
N LEU A 155 20.34 26.78 -26.35
CA LEU A 155 18.90 26.98 -26.20
C LEU A 155 18.61 28.23 -25.35
N LYS A 156 17.91 29.22 -25.92
CA LYS A 156 17.76 30.57 -25.35
C LYS A 156 16.30 31.00 -25.20
N GLY A 157 15.52 30.21 -24.47
CA GLY A 157 14.11 30.43 -24.13
C GLY A 157 13.17 30.21 -25.32
N SER A 158 13.20 31.12 -26.29
CA SER A 158 12.35 31.09 -27.49
C SER A 158 13.16 31.10 -28.80
N SER A 159 14.48 30.93 -28.71
CA SER A 159 15.39 30.95 -29.86
C SER A 159 16.56 29.99 -29.63
N ILE A 160 17.26 29.65 -30.71
CA ILE A 160 18.42 28.75 -30.69
C ILE A 160 19.61 29.44 -31.37
N GLN A 161 20.80 29.28 -30.82
CA GLN A 161 22.07 29.64 -31.45
C GLN A 161 22.86 28.37 -31.79
N VAL A 162 23.37 28.27 -33.02
CA VAL A 162 24.20 27.16 -33.48
C VAL A 162 25.63 27.65 -33.76
N GLU A 163 26.63 26.92 -33.29
CA GLU A 163 28.04 27.11 -33.59
C GLU A 163 28.61 25.82 -34.19
N GLY A 164 28.71 25.74 -35.52
CA GLY A 164 29.19 24.56 -36.22
C GLY A 164 28.50 24.35 -37.56
N LYS A 165 28.54 23.12 -38.06
CA LYS A 165 27.89 22.70 -39.32
C LYS A 165 26.73 21.75 -39.05
N TYR A 166 25.87 21.58 -40.06
CA TYR A 166 24.83 20.54 -40.11
C TYR A 166 23.75 20.60 -39.02
N ALA A 167 23.64 21.74 -38.33
CA ALA A 167 22.49 22.11 -37.54
C ALA A 167 21.98 23.50 -37.97
N GLU A 168 20.68 23.65 -38.16
CA GLU A 168 20.04 24.89 -38.57
C GLU A 168 18.91 25.25 -37.60
N ALA A 169 18.93 26.47 -37.08
CA ALA A 169 17.90 26.98 -36.18
C ALA A 169 16.81 27.72 -36.98
N ASN A 170 15.55 27.33 -36.78
CA ASN A 170 14.37 28.04 -37.23
C ASN A 170 13.46 28.32 -36.03
N GLY A 171 13.57 29.54 -35.47
CA GLY A 171 12.88 29.91 -34.24
C GLY A 171 13.35 29.07 -33.05
N SER A 172 12.41 28.34 -32.43
CA SER A 172 12.67 27.39 -31.33
C SER A 172 12.79 25.92 -31.79
N LYS A 173 12.93 25.68 -33.10
CA LYS A 173 13.24 24.37 -33.67
C LYS A 173 14.66 24.36 -34.21
N VAL A 174 15.44 23.33 -33.88
CA VAL A 174 16.73 23.05 -34.53
C VAL A 174 16.65 21.79 -35.36
N THR A 175 17.06 21.86 -36.62
CA THR A 175 17.15 20.71 -37.53
C THR A 175 18.60 20.27 -37.66
N ILE A 176 18.89 19.02 -37.31
CA ILE A 176 20.19 18.35 -37.46
C ILE A 176 20.10 17.40 -38.66
N SER A 177 21.03 17.54 -39.61
CA SER A 177 20.94 16.88 -40.93
C SER A 177 22.12 15.97 -41.29
N HIS A 178 23.01 15.66 -40.34
CA HIS A 178 24.20 14.83 -40.57
C HIS A 178 24.62 14.12 -39.27
N SER A 179 25.24 12.96 -39.35
CA SER A 179 25.92 12.29 -38.24
C SER A 179 27.03 13.17 -37.66
N GLY A 180 27.35 13.01 -36.37
CA GLY A 180 28.27 13.93 -35.70
C GLY A 180 28.00 14.12 -34.22
N ASN A 181 28.86 14.89 -33.56
CA ASN A 181 28.67 15.31 -32.17
C ASN A 181 27.96 16.66 -32.11
N TYR A 182 26.89 16.74 -31.32
CA TYR A 182 26.09 17.92 -31.09
C TYR A 182 25.97 18.17 -29.59
N THR A 183 26.73 19.13 -29.05
CA THR A 183 26.66 19.51 -27.63
C THR A 183 25.56 20.53 -27.42
N ILE A 184 24.62 20.25 -26.52
CA ILE A 184 23.39 21.03 -26.34
C ILE A 184 23.29 21.49 -24.88
N ASP A 185 23.03 22.78 -24.69
CA ASP A 185 22.83 23.38 -23.36
C ASP A 185 21.76 24.48 -23.39
N GLY A 186 21.22 24.80 -22.22
CA GLY A 186 20.27 25.90 -22.03
C GLY A 186 18.81 25.46 -22.04
N THR A 187 17.90 26.40 -22.30
CA THR A 187 16.45 26.19 -22.12
C THR A 187 15.63 26.53 -23.36
N LEU A 188 14.60 25.75 -23.68
CA LEU A 188 13.49 26.12 -24.57
C LEU A 188 12.14 25.97 -23.85
N ASN A 189 11.36 27.05 -23.81
CA ASN A 189 10.04 27.07 -23.15
C ASN A 189 8.94 26.39 -23.99
N ASP A 190 9.13 26.37 -25.31
CA ASP A 190 8.36 25.63 -26.30
C ASP A 190 9.24 25.45 -27.53
N GLY A 191 9.75 24.25 -27.75
CA GLY A 191 10.63 24.00 -28.88
C GLY A 191 11.00 22.54 -29.09
N GLN A 192 11.84 22.31 -30.10
CA GLN A 192 12.10 20.97 -30.63
C GLN A 192 13.55 20.82 -31.10
N ILE A 193 14.19 19.72 -30.70
CA ILE A 193 15.36 19.16 -31.38
C ILE A 193 14.85 18.17 -32.42
N TYR A 194 15.15 18.43 -33.69
CA TYR A 194 14.67 17.67 -34.83
C TYR A 194 15.84 17.06 -35.60
N VAL A 195 15.89 15.74 -35.75
CA VAL A 195 16.93 15.03 -36.50
C VAL A 195 16.32 14.48 -37.78
N GLU A 196 16.85 14.90 -38.92
CA GLU A 196 16.44 14.46 -40.25
C GLU A 196 17.68 14.38 -41.16
N VAL A 197 18.34 13.23 -41.15
CA VAL A 197 19.43 12.91 -42.07
C VAL A 197 18.80 12.57 -43.44
N PRO A 198 19.04 13.33 -44.52
CA PRO A 198 18.31 13.15 -45.78
C PRO A 198 18.54 11.79 -46.48
N ASP A 199 19.73 11.21 -46.30
CA ASP A 199 20.12 9.88 -46.79
C ASP A 199 20.95 9.17 -45.72
N ASP A 200 20.25 8.49 -44.83
CA ASP A 200 20.79 7.70 -43.71
C ASP A 200 21.63 6.50 -44.17
N LYS A 201 21.45 6.04 -45.42
CA LYS A 201 22.30 4.99 -46.01
C LYS A 201 23.64 5.54 -46.47
N ALA A 202 23.65 6.77 -47.01
CA ALA A 202 24.88 7.46 -47.37
C ALA A 202 25.64 8.01 -46.14
N ASP A 203 24.92 8.26 -45.03
CA ASP A 203 25.46 8.68 -43.73
C ASP A 203 25.03 7.73 -42.58
N PRO A 204 25.62 6.52 -42.51
CA PRO A 204 25.23 5.50 -41.53
C PRO A 204 25.86 5.69 -40.14
N ASP A 205 26.66 6.76 -39.95
CA ASP A 205 27.29 7.02 -38.66
C ASP A 205 26.26 7.61 -37.67
N THR A 206 26.58 7.56 -36.37
CA THR A 206 25.63 7.95 -35.32
C THR A 206 25.50 9.48 -35.20
N VAL A 207 24.26 9.98 -35.11
CA VAL A 207 23.96 11.32 -34.59
C VAL A 207 24.08 11.29 -33.07
N LYS A 208 25.01 12.05 -32.49
CA LYS A 208 25.31 12.05 -31.04
C LYS A 208 24.89 13.37 -30.43
N LEU A 209 23.75 13.37 -29.75
CA LEU A 209 23.27 14.47 -28.94
C LEU A 209 23.94 14.37 -27.56
N VAL A 210 24.62 15.42 -27.11
CA VAL A 210 25.23 15.50 -25.79
C VAL A 210 24.45 16.54 -24.99
N PHE A 211 23.62 16.07 -24.06
CA PHE A 211 22.81 16.91 -23.20
C PHE A 211 23.64 17.37 -22.01
N ASN A 212 23.87 18.69 -21.92
CA ASN A 212 24.77 19.33 -20.97
C ASN A 212 24.05 20.47 -20.23
N GLY A 213 23.00 20.13 -19.48
CA GLY A 213 22.12 21.10 -18.81
C GLY A 213 20.99 21.59 -19.71
N VAL A 214 20.34 20.67 -20.42
CA VAL A 214 19.21 20.93 -21.34
C VAL A 214 17.90 21.01 -20.55
N ASN A 215 17.07 22.01 -20.82
CA ASN A 215 15.68 22.05 -20.34
C ASN A 215 14.74 22.39 -21.52
N ILE A 216 13.93 21.44 -21.96
CA ILE A 216 13.03 21.63 -23.11
C ILE A 216 11.62 21.22 -22.74
N THR A 217 10.67 22.12 -22.97
CA THR A 217 9.25 21.77 -23.08
C THR A 217 8.85 21.79 -24.55
N GLY A 218 8.26 20.71 -25.06
CA GLY A 218 7.60 20.67 -26.36
C GLY A 218 6.09 20.77 -26.18
N LYS A 219 5.47 21.93 -26.43
CA LYS A 219 4.03 22.10 -26.17
C LYS A 219 3.16 21.63 -27.33
N ASN A 220 3.64 21.85 -28.54
CA ASN A 220 2.88 21.63 -29.77
C ASN A 220 3.43 20.46 -30.61
N ALA A 221 4.64 20.01 -30.30
CA ALA A 221 5.36 18.93 -30.98
C ALA A 221 6.34 18.28 -30.00
N PRO A 222 6.89 17.09 -30.30
CA PRO A 222 7.88 16.44 -29.45
C PRO A 222 9.07 17.35 -29.16
N ALA A 223 9.55 17.33 -27.92
CA ALA A 223 10.75 18.05 -27.52
C ALA A 223 12.00 17.50 -28.24
N VAL A 224 12.03 16.19 -28.50
CA VAL A 224 13.03 15.54 -29.35
C VAL A 224 12.32 14.65 -30.36
N LEU A 225 12.51 14.93 -31.65
CA LEU A 225 11.96 14.13 -32.75
C LEU A 225 13.09 13.69 -33.68
N ILE A 226 13.39 12.41 -33.69
CA ILE A 226 14.30 11.77 -34.64
C ILE A 226 13.46 11.20 -35.78
N LYS A 227 13.34 11.96 -36.86
CA LYS A 227 12.51 11.63 -38.02
C LYS A 227 13.18 10.61 -38.93
N ASN A 228 14.48 10.74 -39.15
CA ASN A 228 15.29 9.82 -39.97
C ASN A 228 16.77 9.92 -39.58
N ALA A 229 17.39 8.79 -39.23
CA ALA A 229 18.85 8.61 -39.07
C ALA A 229 19.17 7.11 -38.94
N ASP A 230 20.37 6.62 -39.32
CA ASP A 230 20.67 5.19 -39.09
C ASP A 230 20.64 4.84 -37.59
N LYS A 231 21.27 5.68 -36.75
CA LYS A 231 21.28 5.56 -35.29
C LYS A 231 21.43 6.94 -34.62
N THR A 232 20.72 7.16 -33.52
CA THR A 232 20.90 8.32 -32.66
C THR A 232 21.29 7.91 -31.24
N SER A 233 22.17 8.68 -30.61
CA SER A 233 22.46 8.54 -29.18
C SER A 233 22.28 9.86 -28.44
N ILE A 234 21.71 9.79 -27.23
CA ILE A 234 21.63 10.88 -26.26
C ILE A 234 22.61 10.55 -25.13
N THR A 235 23.61 11.40 -24.96
CA THR A 235 24.63 11.31 -23.91
C THR A 235 24.31 12.32 -22.82
N LEU A 236 24.10 11.85 -21.59
CA LEU A 236 23.86 12.69 -20.42
C LEU A 236 25.21 13.09 -19.82
N ALA A 237 25.63 14.35 -20.02
CA ALA A 237 26.93 14.82 -19.55
C ALA A 237 27.02 14.73 -18.01
N ASP A 238 28.19 14.35 -17.51
CA ASP A 238 28.41 14.16 -16.08
C ASP A 238 28.19 15.45 -15.27
N GLY A 239 27.60 15.31 -14.09
CA GLY A 239 27.28 16.44 -13.21
C GLY A 239 26.18 17.36 -13.73
N THR A 240 25.48 16.99 -14.81
CA THR A 240 24.38 17.80 -15.38
C THR A 240 23.02 17.15 -15.15
N GLU A 241 22.01 18.00 -15.02
CA GLU A 241 20.61 17.61 -14.99
C GLU A 241 19.92 18.14 -16.24
N ASN A 242 19.24 17.25 -16.94
CA ASN A 242 18.57 17.54 -18.20
C ASN A 242 17.08 17.23 -18.04
N THR A 243 16.21 18.15 -18.42
CA THR A 243 14.75 18.01 -18.28
C THR A 243 14.09 18.12 -19.65
N VAL A 244 13.20 17.17 -19.95
CA VAL A 244 12.42 17.14 -21.19
C VAL A 244 10.96 16.90 -20.84
N SER A 245 10.05 17.72 -21.34
CA SER A 245 8.61 17.55 -21.08
C SER A 245 7.75 17.86 -22.30
N ASP A 246 6.51 17.38 -22.29
CA ASP A 246 5.45 17.92 -23.15
C ASP A 246 4.71 19.10 -22.45
N GLY A 247 3.69 19.62 -23.12
CA GLY A 247 2.71 20.54 -22.54
C GLY A 247 1.54 19.82 -21.86
N THR A 248 0.56 20.58 -21.39
CA THR A 248 -0.65 20.06 -20.73
C THR A 248 -1.80 19.76 -21.71
N SER A 249 -1.51 19.71 -23.01
CA SER A 249 -2.50 19.45 -24.06
C SER A 249 -1.91 18.49 -25.09
N PRO A 250 -2.72 17.63 -25.72
CA PRO A 250 -2.23 16.73 -26.76
C PRO A 250 -1.61 17.52 -27.91
N TYR A 251 -0.60 16.95 -28.55
CA TYR A 251 -0.07 17.52 -29.80
C TYR A 251 -1.14 17.51 -30.89
N GLY A 252 -1.03 18.44 -31.84
CA GLY A 252 -1.91 18.51 -33.00
C GLY A 252 -1.29 17.90 -34.26
N GLY A 253 -2.11 17.68 -35.28
CA GLY A 253 -1.66 17.27 -36.62
C GLY A 253 -0.89 15.94 -36.62
N ASP A 254 0.19 15.88 -37.40
CA ASP A 254 1.01 14.68 -37.59
C ASP A 254 1.74 14.22 -36.31
N ASP A 255 1.79 15.07 -35.29
CA ASP A 255 2.46 14.80 -34.02
C ASP A 255 1.52 14.23 -32.94
N GLN A 256 0.22 14.11 -33.21
CA GLN A 256 -0.78 13.74 -32.20
C GLN A 256 -0.43 12.48 -31.40
N THR A 257 0.19 11.49 -32.04
CA THR A 257 0.56 10.20 -31.44
C THR A 257 2.03 10.07 -31.04
N ASN A 258 2.83 11.12 -31.28
CA ASN A 258 4.27 11.10 -30.98
C ASN A 258 4.52 11.30 -29.49
N ALA A 259 5.61 10.69 -29.01
CA ALA A 259 6.08 10.82 -27.63
C ALA A 259 6.79 12.16 -27.35
N VAL A 260 7.13 12.41 -26.08
CA VAL A 260 8.03 13.51 -25.67
C VAL A 260 9.39 13.38 -26.37
N ILE A 261 9.94 12.16 -26.36
CA ILE A 261 11.10 11.75 -27.17
C ILE A 261 10.62 10.68 -28.15
N GLU A 262 10.53 11.06 -29.42
CA GLU A 262 10.09 10.20 -30.51
C GLU A 262 11.26 9.85 -31.42
N ALA A 263 11.47 8.57 -31.71
CA ALA A 263 12.47 8.12 -32.67
C ALA A 263 11.90 7.15 -33.70
N LYS A 264 12.15 7.41 -34.99
CA LYS A 264 11.77 6.49 -36.06
C LYS A 264 12.83 5.41 -36.31
N ASP A 265 14.04 5.60 -35.78
CA ASP A 265 15.19 4.68 -35.88
C ASP A 265 15.84 4.44 -34.52
N ASP A 266 16.91 3.63 -34.47
CA ASP A 266 17.58 3.19 -33.24
C ASP A 266 17.94 4.36 -32.31
N LEU A 267 17.56 4.22 -31.03
CA LEU A 267 17.83 5.21 -29.99
C LEU A 267 18.67 4.59 -28.86
N THR A 268 19.79 5.23 -28.53
CA THR A 268 20.60 4.88 -27.35
C THR A 268 20.65 6.03 -26.35
N ILE A 269 20.27 5.79 -25.11
CA ILE A 269 20.47 6.70 -23.98
C ILE A 269 21.66 6.19 -23.16
N LYS A 270 22.62 7.07 -22.89
CA LYS A 270 23.86 6.74 -22.18
C LYS A 270 24.32 7.88 -21.28
N GLY A 271 25.08 7.55 -20.24
CA GLY A 271 25.74 8.54 -19.39
C GLY A 271 27.09 8.96 -19.95
N GLY A 272 27.65 10.03 -19.39
CA GLY A 272 29.07 10.34 -19.49
C GLY A 272 29.95 9.28 -18.82
N ASP A 273 31.26 9.52 -18.79
CA ASP A 273 32.24 8.55 -18.30
C ASP A 273 32.04 8.19 -16.82
N ALA A 274 31.59 9.14 -15.99
CA ALA A 274 31.27 8.90 -14.59
C ALA A 274 29.84 8.38 -14.36
N GLY A 275 28.98 8.43 -15.38
CA GLY A 275 27.59 7.98 -15.31
C GLY A 275 26.68 8.82 -14.41
N THR A 276 27.05 10.06 -14.12
CA THR A 276 26.36 10.94 -13.14
C THR A 276 25.34 11.89 -13.77
N GLY A 277 25.29 11.97 -15.10
CA GLY A 277 24.32 12.79 -15.82
C GLY A 277 22.88 12.28 -15.65
N ILE A 278 21.95 13.21 -15.45
CA ILE A 278 20.53 12.93 -15.18
C ILE A 278 19.68 13.38 -16.36
N LEU A 279 18.68 12.57 -16.73
CA LEU A 279 17.59 12.91 -17.63
C LEU A 279 16.26 12.73 -16.90
N ASN A 280 15.53 13.81 -16.69
CA ASN A 280 14.18 13.81 -16.18
C ASN A 280 13.21 14.01 -17.34
N ILE A 281 12.24 13.09 -17.46
CA ILE A 281 11.17 13.17 -18.46
C ILE A 281 9.83 13.26 -17.75
N THR A 282 9.10 14.33 -18.01
CA THR A 282 7.71 14.48 -17.55
C THR A 282 6.78 14.48 -18.75
N ALA A 283 6.01 13.40 -18.90
CA ALA A 283 5.06 13.22 -19.97
C ALA A 283 3.64 13.40 -19.41
N ASN A 284 3.14 14.63 -19.49
CA ASN A 284 1.86 15.04 -18.93
C ASN A 284 0.68 14.45 -19.71
N VAL A 285 0.80 14.41 -21.05
CA VAL A 285 -0.28 13.99 -21.96
C VAL A 285 0.17 12.90 -22.91
N GLN A 286 1.40 12.96 -23.40
CA GLN A 286 1.95 12.02 -24.38
C GLN A 286 2.64 10.82 -23.72
N PRO A 287 3.02 9.79 -24.49
CA PRO A 287 4.02 8.81 -24.04
C PRO A 287 5.38 9.48 -23.82
N ALA A 288 6.22 8.92 -22.95
CA ALA A 288 7.52 9.52 -22.65
C ALA A 288 8.57 9.23 -23.73
N ILE A 289 8.87 7.95 -24.00
CA ILE A 289 9.85 7.55 -25.02
C ILE A 289 9.23 6.50 -25.94
N VAL A 290 9.16 6.79 -27.24
CA VAL A 290 8.72 5.83 -28.26
C VAL A 290 9.77 5.74 -29.36
N CYS A 291 10.10 4.50 -29.74
CA CYS A 291 11.03 4.20 -30.82
C CYS A 291 10.44 3.14 -31.76
N ASN A 292 10.49 3.37 -33.07
CA ASN A 292 10.05 2.40 -34.08
C ASN A 292 11.03 1.24 -34.29
N ASN A 293 12.23 1.29 -33.72
CA ASN A 293 13.23 0.21 -33.74
C ASN A 293 13.67 -0.13 -32.30
N ASP A 294 14.98 -0.14 -32.04
CA ASP A 294 15.56 -0.53 -30.75
C ASP A 294 15.75 0.68 -29.83
N ILE A 295 15.47 0.49 -28.54
CA ILE A 295 15.87 1.42 -27.47
C ILE A 295 16.95 0.75 -26.62
N LYS A 296 18.06 1.46 -26.36
CA LYS A 296 19.17 0.96 -25.53
C LYS A 296 19.49 1.94 -24.41
N PHE A 297 19.41 1.50 -23.16
CA PHE A 297 19.92 2.20 -21.99
C PHE A 297 21.26 1.59 -21.59
N THR A 298 22.32 2.39 -21.58
CA THR A 298 23.68 1.89 -21.33
C THR A 298 24.41 2.58 -20.19
N GLY A 299 23.84 3.65 -19.62
CA GLY A 299 24.42 4.40 -18.51
C GLY A 299 23.64 5.68 -18.21
N GLY A 300 24.08 6.42 -17.18
CA GLY A 300 23.40 7.64 -16.70
C GLY A 300 22.18 7.32 -15.84
N ILE A 301 21.48 8.37 -15.41
CA ILE A 301 20.26 8.27 -14.59
C ILE A 301 19.10 8.80 -15.44
N THR A 302 18.09 7.98 -15.68
CA THR A 302 16.87 8.39 -16.38
C THR A 302 15.67 8.24 -15.45
N ASN A 303 14.97 9.34 -15.19
CA ASN A 303 13.73 9.39 -14.42
C ASN A 303 12.58 9.71 -15.37
N ILE A 304 11.51 8.92 -15.33
CA ILE A 304 10.36 9.05 -16.22
C ILE A 304 9.08 9.05 -15.41
N ASP A 305 8.29 10.11 -15.55
CA ASP A 305 6.93 10.20 -15.00
C ASP A 305 5.93 10.37 -16.16
N THR A 306 5.00 9.42 -16.33
CA THR A 306 3.81 9.60 -17.19
C THR A 306 2.60 9.91 -16.32
N LEU A 307 1.90 11.01 -16.61
CA LEU A 307 0.85 11.55 -15.74
C LEU A 307 -0.57 11.45 -16.35
N ASN A 308 -0.68 10.96 -17.59
CA ASN A 308 -1.98 10.82 -18.27
C ASN A 308 -2.72 9.56 -17.79
N LEU A 309 -3.58 9.73 -16.79
CA LEU A 309 -4.43 8.68 -16.22
C LEU A 309 -5.48 8.13 -17.20
N THR A 310 -5.92 8.92 -18.19
CA THR A 310 -7.00 8.54 -19.10
C THR A 310 -6.52 7.55 -20.16
N GLU A 311 -5.41 7.87 -20.81
CA GLU A 311 -4.82 7.01 -21.84
C GLU A 311 -3.93 5.91 -21.25
N ALA A 312 -3.45 6.10 -20.01
CA ALA A 312 -2.53 5.22 -19.32
C ALA A 312 -1.33 4.90 -20.24
N ASN A 313 -0.58 5.96 -20.57
CA ASN A 313 0.52 5.93 -21.52
C ASN A 313 1.73 5.14 -20.99
N ASP A 314 2.33 4.35 -21.88
CA ASP A 314 3.57 3.63 -21.63
C ASP A 314 4.74 4.60 -21.44
N ALA A 315 5.66 4.28 -20.53
CA ALA A 315 6.84 5.12 -20.28
C ALA A 315 7.93 4.91 -21.33
N VAL A 316 8.31 3.66 -21.58
CA VAL A 316 9.31 3.30 -22.60
C VAL A 316 8.72 2.27 -23.54
N LYS A 317 8.63 2.61 -24.83
CA LYS A 317 8.07 1.73 -25.86
C LYS A 317 8.99 1.61 -27.06
N GLY A 318 9.72 0.50 -27.13
CA GLY A 318 10.42 0.07 -28.34
C GLY A 318 9.50 -0.76 -29.22
N LYS A 319 9.51 -0.56 -30.52
CA LYS A 319 8.78 -1.44 -31.42
C LYS A 319 9.51 -2.76 -31.61
N SER A 320 10.82 -2.71 -31.89
CA SER A 320 11.64 -3.90 -32.13
C SER A 320 12.19 -4.49 -30.84
N SER A 321 12.88 -3.70 -30.02
CA SER A 321 13.38 -4.17 -28.72
C SER A 321 13.63 -3.04 -27.73
N VAL A 322 13.72 -3.39 -26.46
CA VAL A 322 14.29 -2.53 -25.41
C VAL A 322 15.39 -3.30 -24.69
N LEU A 323 16.58 -2.71 -24.60
CA LEU A 323 17.74 -3.26 -23.90
C LEU A 323 18.18 -2.33 -22.77
N VAL A 324 18.28 -2.85 -21.56
CA VAL A 324 18.93 -2.17 -20.43
C VAL A 324 20.23 -2.88 -20.09
N LYS A 325 21.35 -2.21 -20.31
CA LYS A 325 22.70 -2.73 -20.08
C LYS A 325 23.38 -2.12 -18.85
N GLY A 326 22.99 -0.91 -18.46
CA GLY A 326 23.58 -0.17 -17.36
C GLY A 326 22.89 1.15 -17.10
N GLY A 327 23.31 1.84 -16.03
CA GLY A 327 22.66 3.07 -15.55
C GLY A 327 21.53 2.81 -14.56
N GLN A 328 20.84 3.88 -14.18
CA GLN A 328 19.61 3.84 -13.38
C GLN A 328 18.42 4.26 -14.24
N LEU A 329 17.36 3.46 -14.21
CA LEU A 329 16.11 3.74 -14.91
C LEU A 329 14.95 3.69 -13.89
N ASN A 330 14.44 4.87 -13.54
CA ASN A 330 13.37 5.04 -12.58
C ASN A 330 12.09 5.47 -13.32
N ILE A 331 11.03 4.67 -13.21
CA ILE A 331 9.79 4.83 -13.98
C ILE A 331 8.60 4.88 -13.03
N LYS A 332 7.80 5.93 -13.15
CA LYS A 332 6.42 5.99 -12.68
C LYS A 332 5.51 6.17 -13.89
N SER A 333 4.63 5.22 -14.13
CA SER A 333 3.81 5.20 -15.35
C SER A 333 2.37 4.83 -15.06
N GLU A 334 1.41 5.46 -15.70
CA GLU A 334 0.01 4.96 -15.64
C GLU A 334 -0.21 3.79 -16.61
N GLY A 335 0.60 3.69 -17.67
CA GLY A 335 0.60 2.58 -18.62
C GLY A 335 1.57 1.46 -18.25
N ASP A 336 2.18 0.87 -19.27
CA ASP A 336 3.28 -0.07 -19.07
C ASP A 336 4.56 0.69 -18.68
N GLY A 337 5.43 0.03 -17.94
CA GLY A 337 6.75 0.57 -17.60
C GLY A 337 7.69 0.52 -18.80
N ILE A 338 8.15 -0.70 -19.13
CA ILE A 338 8.99 -0.98 -20.29
C ILE A 338 8.25 -1.93 -21.23
N LYS A 339 8.17 -1.56 -22.50
CA LYS A 339 7.41 -2.28 -23.51
C LYS A 339 8.20 -2.54 -24.79
N SER A 340 8.16 -3.79 -25.26
CA SER A 340 8.49 -4.14 -26.64
C SER A 340 7.27 -4.69 -27.38
N SER A 341 6.80 -3.97 -28.41
CA SER A 341 5.56 -4.34 -29.11
C SER A 341 5.72 -5.41 -30.20
N LYS A 342 6.96 -5.76 -30.59
CA LYS A 342 7.23 -6.81 -31.60
C LYS A 342 8.38 -7.74 -31.25
N GLY A 343 9.30 -7.38 -30.35
CA GLY A 343 10.44 -8.23 -30.01
C GLY A 343 10.67 -8.34 -28.52
N ASN A 344 11.93 -8.19 -28.11
CA ASN A 344 12.37 -8.52 -26.75
C ASN A 344 12.43 -7.30 -25.83
N VAL A 345 12.32 -7.56 -24.53
CA VAL A 345 12.91 -6.71 -23.50
C VAL A 345 14.06 -7.47 -22.85
N ASP A 346 15.27 -6.94 -22.95
CA ASP A 346 16.49 -7.55 -22.43
C ASP A 346 17.07 -6.67 -21.29
N ILE A 347 17.31 -7.25 -20.12
CA ILE A 347 17.98 -6.58 -18.99
C ILE A 347 19.26 -7.34 -18.65
N GLU A 348 20.39 -6.78 -19.09
CA GLU A 348 21.74 -7.32 -18.88
C GLU A 348 22.45 -6.69 -17.67
N GLY A 349 21.96 -5.54 -17.17
CA GLY A 349 22.59 -4.80 -16.08
C GLY A 349 21.81 -3.54 -15.69
N GLY A 350 22.40 -2.73 -14.81
CA GLY A 350 21.80 -1.49 -14.31
C GLY A 350 20.85 -1.67 -13.13
N GLU A 351 20.26 -0.57 -12.69
CA GLU A 351 19.23 -0.51 -11.66
C GLU A 351 17.92 -0.05 -12.30
N VAL A 352 16.86 -0.85 -12.19
CA VAL A 352 15.58 -0.61 -12.86
C VAL A 352 14.48 -0.59 -11.80
N ASN A 353 13.88 0.58 -11.56
CA ASN A 353 12.83 0.78 -10.58
C ASN A 353 11.54 1.21 -11.29
N ILE A 354 10.53 0.35 -11.31
CA ILE A 354 9.28 0.57 -12.04
C ILE A 354 8.10 0.50 -11.06
N LYS A 355 7.29 1.55 -11.06
CA LYS A 355 5.95 1.58 -10.48
C LYS A 355 4.98 1.96 -11.58
N CYS A 356 4.09 1.05 -11.98
CA CYS A 356 3.20 1.34 -13.09
C CYS A 356 1.75 0.88 -12.89
N GLY A 357 0.82 1.42 -13.68
CA GLY A 357 -0.60 1.06 -13.68
C GLY A 357 -0.93 -0.20 -14.49
N LYS A 358 -0.07 -0.65 -15.41
CA LYS A 358 -0.27 -1.88 -16.21
C LYS A 358 0.86 -2.89 -16.00
N ASP A 359 1.50 -3.36 -17.08
CA ASP A 359 2.60 -4.32 -17.01
C ASP A 359 3.91 -3.56 -16.69
N ALA A 360 4.64 -3.96 -15.63
CA ALA A 360 5.92 -3.31 -15.33
C ALA A 360 6.94 -3.56 -16.44
N ILE A 361 7.01 -4.81 -16.93
CA ILE A 361 7.78 -5.16 -18.12
C ILE A 361 6.92 -6.03 -19.04
N GLN A 362 6.77 -5.58 -20.29
CA GLN A 362 6.00 -6.26 -21.33
C GLN A 362 6.85 -6.50 -22.58
N ALA A 363 6.79 -7.72 -23.12
CA ALA A 363 7.39 -8.05 -24.41
C ALA A 363 6.48 -8.92 -25.28
N GLU A 364 6.56 -8.75 -26.59
CA GLU A 364 5.88 -9.63 -27.55
C GLU A 364 6.62 -10.98 -27.68
N THR A 365 7.95 -10.97 -27.80
CA THR A 365 8.73 -12.19 -28.08
C THR A 365 9.37 -12.79 -26.83
N ALA A 366 10.13 -12.00 -26.07
CA ALA A 366 10.77 -12.50 -24.86
C ALA A 366 11.12 -11.40 -23.85
N ILE A 367 11.07 -11.75 -22.58
CA ILE A 367 11.74 -10.98 -21.51
C ILE A 367 12.95 -11.79 -21.08
N ASN A 368 14.16 -11.25 -21.22
CA ASN A 368 15.40 -11.90 -20.78
C ASN A 368 16.09 -11.05 -19.72
N ILE A 369 16.23 -11.60 -18.53
CA ILE A 369 16.94 -10.97 -17.41
C ILE A 369 18.22 -11.76 -17.14
N SER A 370 19.37 -11.18 -17.43
CA SER A 370 20.69 -11.79 -17.21
C SER A 370 21.55 -11.04 -16.19
N GLY A 371 21.12 -9.85 -15.77
CA GLY A 371 21.78 -9.06 -14.73
C GLY A 371 20.92 -7.90 -14.23
N GLY A 372 21.52 -7.03 -13.42
CA GLY A 372 20.90 -5.83 -12.88
C GLY A 372 20.19 -6.03 -11.53
N LYS A 373 19.74 -4.92 -10.95
CA LYS A 373 18.88 -4.86 -9.75
C LYS A 373 17.53 -4.29 -10.17
N ILE A 374 16.46 -5.06 -10.02
CA ILE A 374 15.18 -4.80 -10.67
C ILE A 374 14.05 -4.83 -9.63
N ALA A 375 13.31 -3.73 -9.57
CA ALA A 375 12.07 -3.57 -8.82
C ALA A 375 10.93 -3.33 -9.83
N ALA A 376 10.11 -4.34 -10.12
CA ALA A 376 9.08 -4.28 -11.16
C ALA A 376 7.68 -4.40 -10.56
N PHE A 377 7.05 -3.26 -10.26
CA PHE A 377 5.76 -3.19 -9.58
C PHE A 377 4.65 -2.71 -10.52
N GLY A 378 3.89 -3.65 -11.09
CA GLY A 378 2.75 -3.36 -11.95
C GLY A 378 1.46 -3.99 -11.44
N ASP A 379 0.35 -3.76 -12.12
CA ASP A 379 -0.84 -4.62 -11.97
C ASP A 379 -0.48 -6.05 -12.39
N LYS A 380 0.44 -6.18 -13.36
CA LYS A 380 1.26 -7.36 -13.62
C LYS A 380 2.74 -7.01 -13.58
N GLY A 381 3.54 -7.91 -13.01
CA GLY A 381 4.98 -7.72 -12.88
C GLY A 381 5.69 -7.90 -14.22
N LEU A 382 5.61 -9.12 -14.79
CA LEU A 382 6.24 -9.47 -16.06
C LEU A 382 5.21 -10.12 -16.98
N THR A 383 5.10 -9.61 -18.21
CA THR A 383 4.12 -10.08 -19.19
C THR A 383 4.81 -10.34 -20.54
N SER A 384 4.79 -11.58 -21.02
CA SER A 384 5.34 -11.94 -22.33
C SER A 384 4.41 -12.89 -23.08
N ALA A 385 4.10 -12.58 -24.34
CA ALA A 385 3.37 -13.50 -25.21
C ALA A 385 4.24 -14.71 -25.61
N GLY A 386 5.57 -14.53 -25.64
CA GLY A 386 6.54 -15.60 -25.80
C GLY A 386 7.13 -16.05 -24.47
N THR A 387 8.47 -15.98 -24.32
CA THR A 387 9.16 -16.56 -23.16
C THR A 387 9.56 -15.51 -22.12
N ILE A 388 9.69 -15.93 -20.86
CA ILE A 388 10.35 -15.16 -19.80
C ILE A 388 11.51 -16.00 -19.26
N GLY A 389 12.71 -15.41 -19.33
CA GLY A 389 13.98 -16.02 -18.95
C GLY A 389 14.70 -15.25 -17.86
N ILE A 390 15.13 -15.91 -16.78
CA ILE A 390 15.95 -15.31 -15.71
C ILE A 390 17.22 -16.12 -15.50
N THR A 391 18.35 -15.56 -15.92
CA THR A 391 19.67 -16.20 -15.85
C THR A 391 20.62 -15.54 -14.86
N GLY A 392 20.30 -14.32 -14.40
CA GLY A 392 21.09 -13.57 -13.42
C GLY A 392 20.34 -12.36 -12.86
N GLY A 393 21.00 -11.61 -11.97
CA GLY A 393 20.49 -10.35 -11.40
C GLY A 393 19.73 -10.51 -10.08
N GLU A 394 19.30 -9.39 -9.50
CA GLU A 394 18.43 -9.34 -8.32
C GLU A 394 17.07 -8.78 -8.75
N LEU A 395 16.00 -9.55 -8.58
CA LEU A 395 14.66 -9.22 -9.07
C LEU A 395 13.63 -9.39 -7.96
N LEU A 396 12.86 -8.32 -7.73
CA LEU A 396 11.49 -8.39 -7.21
C LEU A 396 10.53 -7.90 -8.29
N ALA A 397 9.67 -8.80 -8.79
CA ALA A 397 8.51 -8.41 -9.58
C ALA A 397 7.24 -8.72 -8.80
N THR A 398 6.33 -7.75 -8.64
CA THR A 398 5.06 -7.96 -7.96
C THR A 398 3.87 -7.62 -8.85
N ALA A 399 2.74 -8.27 -8.58
CA ALA A 399 1.49 -8.08 -9.33
C ALA A 399 0.27 -8.16 -8.39
N THR A 400 -0.83 -7.55 -8.81
CA THR A 400 -2.15 -7.67 -8.18
C THR A 400 -3.08 -8.60 -8.95
N ASP A 401 -2.97 -8.62 -10.27
CA ASP A 401 -4.00 -9.21 -11.13
C ASP A 401 -3.86 -10.71 -11.28
N ASN A 402 -2.65 -11.17 -11.59
CA ASN A 402 -2.35 -12.59 -11.79
C ASN A 402 -0.88 -12.89 -11.54
N GLN A 403 -0.63 -14.17 -11.26
CA GLN A 403 0.72 -14.69 -11.27
C GLN A 403 1.29 -14.65 -12.70
N CYS A 404 2.61 -14.47 -12.80
CA CYS A 404 3.35 -14.49 -14.05
C CYS A 404 3.14 -15.81 -14.81
N GLU A 405 2.79 -15.71 -16.08
CA GLU A 405 2.74 -16.82 -17.03
C GLU A 405 4.04 -16.90 -17.83
N ASN A 406 4.28 -18.00 -18.54
CA ASN A 406 5.40 -18.17 -19.47
C ASN A 406 6.82 -17.98 -18.90
N LEU A 407 6.99 -18.03 -17.57
CA LEU A 407 8.30 -18.17 -16.92
C LEU A 407 8.85 -19.58 -17.19
N THR A 408 9.56 -19.70 -18.31
CA THR A 408 9.90 -20.97 -18.95
C THR A 408 11.36 -21.37 -18.74
N SER A 409 12.26 -20.42 -18.48
CA SER A 409 13.67 -20.69 -18.20
C SER A 409 14.20 -19.84 -17.04
N THR A 410 14.63 -20.48 -15.96
CA THR A 410 15.26 -19.77 -14.83
C THR A 410 16.56 -20.50 -14.49
N GLU A 411 17.68 -20.07 -15.08
CA GLU A 411 18.97 -20.67 -14.72
C GLU A 411 19.38 -20.30 -13.30
N GLN A 412 19.05 -19.07 -12.89
CA GLN A 412 19.14 -18.60 -11.52
C GLN A 412 17.90 -19.04 -10.72
N ASN A 413 18.10 -19.41 -9.46
CA ASN A 413 16.99 -19.83 -8.60
C ASN A 413 15.98 -18.71 -8.44
N THR A 414 14.73 -19.06 -8.67
CA THR A 414 13.59 -18.16 -8.69
C THR A 414 12.45 -18.77 -7.89
N ILE A 415 11.79 -17.94 -7.09
CA ILE A 415 10.65 -18.30 -6.26
C ILE A 415 9.45 -17.47 -6.72
N MET A 416 8.36 -18.15 -7.08
CA MET A 416 7.07 -17.56 -7.38
C MET A 416 6.14 -17.78 -6.19
N ILE A 417 5.48 -16.72 -5.76
CA ILE A 417 4.66 -16.68 -4.55
C ILE A 417 3.26 -16.20 -4.93
N ASP A 418 2.24 -17.02 -4.69
CA ASP A 418 0.83 -16.64 -4.73
C ASP A 418 0.35 -16.49 -3.28
N PHE A 419 0.15 -15.25 -2.83
CA PHE A 419 -0.37 -14.98 -1.50
C PHE A 419 -1.87 -15.25 -1.44
N ALA A 420 -2.34 -15.74 -0.30
CA ALA A 420 -3.76 -15.94 -0.03
C ALA A 420 -4.52 -14.61 0.09
N LYS A 421 -3.82 -13.56 0.53
CA LYS A 421 -4.32 -12.17 0.65
C LYS A 421 -3.43 -11.18 -0.10
N GLU A 422 -4.01 -10.06 -0.51
CA GLU A 422 -3.33 -8.88 -0.97
C GLU A 422 -2.62 -8.18 0.20
N TRP A 423 -1.37 -7.82 -0.03
CA TRP A 423 -0.55 -7.05 0.90
C TRP A 423 -0.56 -5.58 0.51
N SER A 424 -0.60 -4.71 1.52
CA SER A 424 -0.48 -3.27 1.31
C SER A 424 0.91 -2.92 0.75
N LYS A 425 1.03 -1.78 0.08
CA LYS A 425 2.35 -1.19 -0.24
C LYS A 425 3.17 -0.96 1.05
N ASN A 426 4.47 -0.76 0.92
CA ASN A 426 5.42 -0.61 2.05
C ASN A 426 5.53 -1.88 2.93
N ASN A 427 5.16 -3.03 2.36
CA ASN A 427 5.45 -4.34 2.95
C ASN A 427 6.60 -4.99 2.19
N PRO A 428 7.78 -5.13 2.81
CA PRO A 428 8.90 -5.80 2.16
C PRO A 428 8.67 -7.30 2.04
N ILE A 429 9.27 -7.88 1.00
CA ILE A 429 9.46 -9.32 0.86
C ILE A 429 10.90 -9.63 1.25
N THR A 430 11.05 -10.44 2.29
CA THR A 430 12.35 -10.80 2.85
C THR A 430 12.53 -12.33 2.84
N LEU A 431 13.69 -12.79 2.39
CA LEU A 431 14.12 -14.18 2.54
C LEU A 431 15.29 -14.24 3.53
N THR A 432 15.21 -15.14 4.49
CA THR A 432 16.32 -15.44 5.40
C THR A 432 16.70 -16.90 5.36
N ASP A 433 17.92 -17.21 5.78
CA ASP A 433 18.28 -18.58 6.15
C ASP A 433 17.68 -18.99 7.52
N SER A 434 18.03 -20.20 7.98
CA SER A 434 17.57 -20.71 9.28
C SER A 434 18.15 -19.97 10.49
N SER A 435 19.22 -19.19 10.31
CA SER A 435 19.88 -18.37 11.35
C SER A 435 19.42 -16.91 11.39
N ASN A 436 18.39 -16.55 10.61
CA ASN A 436 17.91 -15.18 10.41
C ASN A 436 18.90 -14.25 9.66
N LYS A 437 19.88 -14.80 8.95
CA LYS A 437 20.66 -14.00 8.01
C LYS A 437 19.76 -13.65 6.82
N VAL A 438 19.58 -12.35 6.56
CA VAL A 438 18.88 -11.84 5.38
C VAL A 438 19.68 -12.19 4.12
N LEU A 439 19.02 -12.80 3.14
CA LEU A 439 19.55 -13.16 1.83
C LEU A 439 18.92 -12.34 0.69
N PHE A 440 17.70 -11.86 0.93
CA PHE A 440 16.97 -10.98 0.04
C PHE A 440 16.07 -10.09 0.88
N ASP A 441 16.05 -8.79 0.62
CA ASP A 441 15.12 -7.86 1.26
C ASP A 441 14.85 -6.69 0.33
N GLN A 442 13.59 -6.55 -0.09
CA GLN A 442 13.20 -5.47 -0.98
C GLN A 442 11.78 -5.01 -0.68
N ASN A 443 11.61 -3.70 -0.54
CA ASN A 443 10.33 -3.09 -0.27
C ASN A 443 9.46 -2.96 -1.52
N THR A 444 8.15 -2.81 -1.35
CA THR A 444 7.15 -2.73 -2.43
C THR A 444 6.50 -1.35 -2.47
N SER A 445 6.37 -0.77 -3.67
CA SER A 445 5.75 0.56 -3.85
C SER A 445 4.29 0.53 -4.29
N LYS A 446 3.76 -0.67 -4.56
CA LYS A 446 2.34 -0.97 -4.82
C LYS A 446 1.88 -2.11 -3.92
N LYS A 447 0.55 -2.23 -3.78
CA LYS A 447 -0.09 -3.42 -3.24
C LYS A 447 0.24 -4.64 -4.12
N TYR A 448 0.25 -5.84 -3.55
CA TYR A 448 0.58 -7.05 -4.30
C TYR A 448 -0.10 -8.29 -3.74
N LYS A 449 -0.43 -9.22 -4.63
CA LYS A 449 -0.90 -10.57 -4.31
C LYS A 449 0.00 -11.67 -4.86
N TYR A 450 0.85 -11.31 -5.83
CA TYR A 450 1.82 -12.21 -6.44
C TYR A 450 3.21 -11.59 -6.40
N ALA A 451 4.21 -12.43 -6.24
CA ALA A 451 5.61 -12.01 -6.30
C ALA A 451 6.49 -13.04 -7.01
N ILE A 452 7.51 -12.54 -7.71
CA ILE A 452 8.64 -13.30 -8.22
C ILE A 452 9.89 -12.74 -7.57
N VAL A 453 10.64 -13.61 -6.91
CA VAL A 453 11.91 -13.29 -6.28
C VAL A 453 13.01 -14.10 -6.95
N SER A 454 14.05 -13.43 -7.45
CA SER A 454 15.27 -14.06 -7.94
C SER A 454 16.48 -13.30 -7.42
N SER A 455 17.48 -14.00 -6.92
CA SER A 455 18.73 -13.39 -6.45
C SER A 455 19.87 -14.40 -6.50
N PRO A 456 21.12 -13.96 -6.76
CA PRO A 456 22.30 -14.83 -6.71
C PRO A 456 22.54 -15.44 -5.31
N GLU A 457 22.01 -14.81 -4.24
CA GLU A 457 22.12 -15.31 -2.87
C GLU A 457 21.17 -16.49 -2.59
N ILE A 458 20.19 -16.73 -3.47
CA ILE A 458 19.27 -17.87 -3.38
C ILE A 458 19.95 -19.10 -3.98
N GLY A 459 20.60 -19.91 -3.13
CA GLY A 459 21.13 -21.24 -3.47
C GLY A 459 20.08 -22.36 -3.43
N SER A 460 20.56 -23.61 -3.27
CA SER A 460 19.73 -24.82 -3.12
C SER A 460 19.22 -25.06 -1.69
N GLY A 461 19.39 -24.08 -0.80
CA GLY A 461 19.03 -24.14 0.61
C GLY A 461 17.53 -24.01 0.88
N GLU A 462 17.21 -24.05 2.18
CA GLU A 462 15.89 -23.81 2.73
C GLU A 462 15.83 -22.40 3.33
N TYR A 463 14.72 -21.70 3.08
CA TYR A 463 14.54 -20.31 3.43
C TYR A 463 13.27 -20.10 4.26
N LYS A 464 13.30 -19.08 5.10
CA LYS A 464 12.11 -18.48 5.69
C LYS A 464 11.71 -17.29 4.83
N LEU A 465 10.41 -17.21 4.51
CA LEU A 465 9.81 -16.08 3.81
C LEU A 465 9.11 -15.18 4.82
N PHE A 466 9.33 -13.88 4.70
CA PHE A 466 8.58 -12.86 5.42
C PHE A 466 7.95 -11.89 4.41
N ALA A 467 6.73 -11.47 4.71
CA ALA A 467 6.04 -10.37 4.03
C ALA A 467 5.62 -9.37 5.12
N GLY A 468 5.94 -8.08 4.96
CA GLY A 468 5.69 -7.10 6.02
C GLY A 468 6.43 -7.40 7.32
N GLY A 469 7.56 -8.10 7.24
CA GLY A 469 8.29 -8.60 8.41
C GLY A 469 7.60 -9.77 9.15
N ILE A 470 6.47 -10.29 8.66
CA ILE A 470 5.70 -11.38 9.26
C ILE A 470 6.02 -12.68 8.52
N LYS A 471 6.36 -13.74 9.28
CA LYS A 471 6.71 -15.04 8.70
C LYS A 471 5.53 -15.69 7.99
N GLN A 472 5.83 -16.29 6.83
CA GLN A 472 4.86 -16.92 5.95
C GLN A 472 4.98 -18.45 5.97
N LYS A 473 3.88 -19.13 5.64
CA LYS A 473 3.81 -20.57 5.35
C LYS A 473 2.97 -20.82 4.11
N HIS A 474 3.08 -22.04 3.58
CA HIS A 474 2.23 -22.57 2.53
C HIS A 474 1.65 -23.92 2.96
N SER A 475 0.81 -24.52 2.12
CA SER A 475 0.08 -25.77 2.43
C SER A 475 0.95 -26.97 2.84
N ALA A 476 2.24 -26.98 2.48
CA ALA A 476 3.18 -28.07 2.81
C ALA A 476 4.19 -27.71 3.92
N GLY A 477 4.14 -26.52 4.49
CA GLY A 477 4.98 -26.10 5.62
C GLY A 477 5.43 -24.65 5.55
N SER A 478 6.38 -24.28 6.42
CA SER A 478 6.89 -22.91 6.58
C SER A 478 8.27 -22.70 5.95
N THR A 479 8.65 -23.57 5.01
CA THR A 479 9.98 -23.60 4.42
C THR A 479 9.90 -23.45 2.91
N PHE A 480 10.64 -22.49 2.38
CA PHE A 480 10.70 -22.17 0.97
C PHE A 480 12.05 -22.62 0.41
N LYS A 481 12.11 -22.92 -0.89
CA LYS A 481 13.33 -23.32 -1.59
C LYS A 481 13.39 -22.59 -2.92
N GLY A 482 14.60 -22.24 -3.33
CA GLY A 482 14.86 -21.80 -4.69
C GLY A 482 14.61 -22.94 -5.68
N GLY A 483 14.15 -22.61 -6.87
CA GLY A 483 13.97 -23.58 -7.95
C GLY A 483 14.02 -22.94 -9.32
N LYS A 484 13.70 -23.73 -10.35
CA LYS A 484 13.81 -23.29 -11.75
C LYS A 484 12.49 -23.34 -12.55
N PRO A 485 11.43 -22.60 -12.18
CA PRO A 485 11.20 -21.86 -10.93
C PRO A 485 10.60 -22.78 -9.84
N ALA A 486 10.65 -22.36 -8.58
CA ALA A 486 9.83 -22.95 -7.52
C ALA A 486 8.56 -22.11 -7.31
N ALA A 487 7.39 -22.72 -7.33
CA ALA A 487 6.12 -22.00 -7.16
C ALA A 487 5.39 -22.44 -5.88
N TYR A 488 4.93 -21.45 -5.11
CA TYR A 488 4.22 -21.64 -3.85
C TYR A 488 2.88 -20.95 -3.90
N LYS A 489 1.82 -21.68 -3.54
CA LYS A 489 0.44 -21.19 -3.53
C LYS A 489 -0.13 -21.14 -2.13
N ASP A 490 -1.20 -20.35 -1.99
CA ASP A 490 -1.92 -20.15 -0.74
C ASP A 490 -0.96 -19.73 0.39
N VAL A 491 0.02 -18.89 0.04
CA VAL A 491 1.04 -18.42 0.97
C VAL A 491 0.40 -17.40 1.90
N ASN A 492 0.51 -17.64 3.20
CA ASN A 492 -0.16 -16.85 4.22
C ASN A 492 0.66 -16.83 5.51
N ASN A 493 0.24 -16.02 6.48
CA ASN A 493 0.92 -15.89 7.76
C ASN A 493 1.05 -17.24 8.47
N ASP A 494 2.23 -17.49 9.05
CA ASP A 494 2.47 -18.65 9.90
C ASP A 494 1.99 -18.38 11.33
N MET A 495 0.67 -18.43 11.52
CA MET A 495 0.02 -18.26 12.83
C MET A 495 0.39 -19.35 13.85
N GLU A 496 1.08 -20.42 13.44
CA GLU A 496 1.53 -21.49 14.35
C GLU A 496 2.95 -21.26 14.87
N ASN A 497 3.74 -20.45 14.16
CA ASN A 497 5.11 -20.08 14.50
C ASN A 497 5.31 -18.60 14.15
N GLU A 498 4.65 -17.76 14.94
CA GLU A 498 4.55 -16.30 14.77
C GLU A 498 5.90 -15.59 15.00
N GLU A 499 6.80 -15.72 14.03
CA GLU A 499 8.08 -15.00 13.99
C GLU A 499 7.89 -13.66 13.24
N GLN A 500 8.43 -12.58 13.80
CA GLN A 500 8.45 -11.25 13.17
C GLN A 500 9.86 -10.67 13.17
N LEU A 501 10.30 -10.10 12.05
CA LEU A 501 11.63 -9.48 11.95
C LEU A 501 11.77 -8.25 12.85
N TYR A 502 10.73 -7.42 12.90
CA TYR A 502 10.65 -6.29 13.83
C TYR A 502 10.45 -6.71 15.30
N GLY A 503 10.17 -8.00 15.57
CA GLY A 503 9.87 -8.51 16.90
C GLY A 503 11.02 -8.32 17.90
N SER A 504 12.25 -8.19 17.42
CA SER A 504 13.43 -7.91 18.24
C SER A 504 13.34 -6.57 18.98
N PHE A 505 12.63 -5.57 18.44
CA PHE A 505 12.36 -4.29 19.10
C PHE A 505 11.37 -4.42 20.28
N PHE A 506 10.65 -5.53 20.34
CA PHE A 506 9.70 -5.82 21.41
C PHE A 506 10.23 -6.88 22.39
N ASP A 507 11.56 -6.97 22.54
CA ASP A 507 12.19 -7.90 23.48
C ASP A 507 12.12 -7.37 24.92
N LEU A 508 11.27 -7.99 25.73
CA LEU A 508 11.11 -7.67 27.15
C LEU A 508 12.31 -8.07 28.03
N GLY A 509 13.29 -8.80 27.49
CA GLY A 509 14.53 -9.16 28.18
C GLY A 509 15.51 -8.00 28.39
N LYS A 510 15.27 -6.84 27.76
CA LYS A 510 16.10 -5.65 27.87
C LYS A 510 15.28 -4.35 27.78
N VAL A 511 15.95 -3.22 28.03
CA VAL A 511 15.41 -1.88 27.74
C VAL A 511 16.05 -1.39 26.45
N HIS A 512 15.21 -1.08 25.45
CA HIS A 512 15.63 -0.59 24.14
C HIS A 512 16.09 0.86 24.18
N LYS A 513 16.93 1.25 23.22
CA LYS A 513 17.34 2.65 23.05
C LYS A 513 16.69 3.24 21.81
N ILE A 514 15.96 4.33 21.98
CA ILE A 514 15.35 5.09 20.89
C ILE A 514 15.88 6.52 20.95
N ASP A 515 16.57 7.00 19.91
CA ASP A 515 17.12 8.36 19.86
C ASP A 515 16.44 9.17 18.74
N VAL A 516 15.71 10.20 19.13
CA VAL A 516 15.06 11.14 18.21
C VAL A 516 16.05 12.23 17.84
N LYS A 517 16.33 12.36 16.54
CA LYS A 517 17.17 13.42 15.98
C LYS A 517 16.29 14.50 15.40
N MET A 518 16.41 15.70 15.95
CA MET A 518 15.61 16.86 15.58
C MET A 518 16.35 18.12 16.01
N SER A 519 16.30 19.21 15.23
CA SER A 519 16.94 20.45 15.70
C SER A 519 16.30 20.93 17.01
N GLU A 520 17.05 21.65 17.85
CA GLU A 520 16.51 22.15 19.13
C GLU A 520 15.31 23.10 18.91
N SER A 521 15.35 23.90 17.84
CA SER A 521 14.23 24.77 17.45
C SER A 521 12.99 23.98 17.08
N ASP A 522 13.14 22.92 16.27
CA ASP A 522 12.00 22.10 15.83
C ASP A 522 11.41 21.31 17.00
N TRP A 523 12.27 20.78 17.89
CA TRP A 523 11.81 20.09 19.09
C TRP A 523 11.00 21.02 20.00
N ASN A 524 11.47 22.25 20.20
CA ASN A 524 10.75 23.25 20.98
C ASN A 524 9.42 23.65 20.32
N ALA A 525 9.40 23.81 18.98
CA ALA A 525 8.18 24.11 18.23
C ALA A 525 7.15 22.98 18.36
N PHE A 526 7.58 21.73 18.14
CA PHE A 526 6.77 20.53 18.34
C PHE A 526 6.17 20.46 19.74
N MET A 527 6.99 20.64 20.78
CA MET A 527 6.55 20.55 22.17
C MET A 527 5.61 21.70 22.57
N ASN A 528 5.72 22.88 21.98
CA ASN A 528 4.79 24.01 22.21
C ASN A 528 3.37 23.73 21.71
N VAL A 529 3.22 22.85 20.71
CA VAL A 529 1.92 22.43 20.17
C VAL A 529 1.51 21.03 20.60
N ALA A 530 2.13 20.49 21.65
CA ALA A 530 1.91 19.13 22.15
C ALA A 530 0.43 18.76 22.43
N GLN A 531 -0.46 19.74 22.63
CA GLN A 531 -1.89 19.49 22.83
C GLN A 531 -2.70 19.31 21.54
N LYS A 532 -2.13 19.63 20.38
CA LYS A 532 -2.80 19.62 19.08
C LYS A 532 -2.66 18.30 18.29
N GLU A 533 -1.75 17.41 18.71
CA GLU A 533 -1.43 16.14 18.01
C GLU A 533 -0.96 16.31 16.55
N GLU A 534 -0.28 17.42 16.27
CA GLU A 534 0.34 17.68 14.97
C GLU A 534 1.57 16.78 14.76
N TRP A 535 1.76 16.32 13.52
CA TRP A 535 2.94 15.55 13.10
C TRP A 535 4.11 16.47 12.78
N TYR A 536 5.29 16.11 13.26
CA TYR A 536 6.56 16.78 12.96
C TYR A 536 7.57 15.77 12.39
N PRO A 537 8.46 16.19 11.47
CA PRO A 537 9.52 15.32 10.96
C PRO A 537 10.66 15.18 11.99
N CYS A 538 11.22 13.97 12.08
CA CYS A 538 12.47 13.67 12.79
C CYS A 538 13.19 12.50 12.14
N ASP A 539 14.48 12.32 12.43
CA ASP A 539 15.11 11.02 12.24
C ASP A 539 15.04 10.23 13.55
N LEU A 540 15.02 8.91 13.45
CA LEU A 540 14.83 8.01 14.57
C LEU A 540 15.91 6.94 14.54
N VAL A 541 16.59 6.72 15.66
CA VAL A 541 17.55 5.63 15.80
C VAL A 541 17.01 4.60 16.79
N ILE A 542 16.70 3.39 16.33
CA ILE A 542 16.22 2.28 17.16
C ILE A 542 17.37 1.29 17.33
N ASP A 543 17.87 1.11 18.56
CA ASP A 543 18.97 0.18 18.88
C ASP A 543 20.24 0.34 18.00
N GLY A 544 20.44 1.52 17.43
CA GLY A 544 21.58 1.85 16.55
C GLY A 544 21.26 1.90 15.06
N GLU A 545 20.08 1.46 14.64
CA GLU A 545 19.60 1.56 13.26
C GLU A 545 18.84 2.86 13.03
N GLU A 546 19.27 3.66 12.06
CA GLU A 546 18.71 4.99 11.77
C GLU A 546 17.68 4.94 10.64
N ILE A 547 16.53 5.57 10.88
CA ILE A 547 15.44 5.77 9.92
C ILE A 547 15.19 7.27 9.82
N LYS A 548 15.29 7.82 8.61
CA LYS A 548 15.17 9.27 8.38
C LYS A 548 13.75 9.68 8.05
N ASN A 549 13.39 10.95 8.26
CA ASN A 549 12.09 11.50 7.84
C ASN A 549 10.87 10.76 8.42
N VAL A 550 10.97 10.34 9.68
CA VAL A 550 9.88 9.74 10.47
C VAL A 550 8.93 10.84 10.96
N GLY A 551 7.64 10.53 11.05
CA GLY A 551 6.69 11.39 11.75
C GLY A 551 6.66 11.12 13.24
N ILE A 552 6.80 12.15 14.07
CA ILE A 552 6.52 12.11 15.52
C ILE A 552 5.32 13.00 15.84
N ARG A 553 4.43 12.52 16.72
CA ARG A 553 3.40 13.36 17.35
C ARG A 553 3.18 12.96 18.81
N THR A 554 2.61 13.86 19.59
CA THR A 554 2.04 13.50 20.90
C THR A 554 0.74 12.71 20.72
N LYS A 555 0.40 11.85 21.70
CA LYS A 555 -0.86 11.09 21.72
C LYS A 555 -1.50 11.06 23.10
N GLY A 556 -2.78 10.71 23.11
CA GLY A 556 -3.51 10.31 24.30
C GLY A 556 -4.47 11.38 24.79
N ASN A 557 -5.41 10.97 25.64
CA ASN A 557 -6.39 11.88 26.22
C ASN A 557 -5.88 12.40 27.58
N SER A 558 -6.08 11.63 28.65
CA SER A 558 -5.59 11.97 30.00
C SER A 558 -4.06 12.07 30.06
N SER A 559 -3.35 11.13 29.44
CA SER A 559 -1.88 11.08 29.37
C SER A 559 -1.23 12.19 28.52
N ARG A 560 -2.04 13.05 27.89
CA ARG A 560 -1.61 14.26 27.18
C ARG A 560 -2.09 15.53 27.86
N MET A 561 -3.38 15.62 28.19
CA MET A 561 -4.00 16.82 28.74
C MET A 561 -3.60 17.09 30.19
N MET A 562 -3.28 16.05 30.95
CA MET A 562 -3.00 16.16 32.39
C MET A 562 -1.50 16.22 32.72
N VAL A 563 -0.64 16.02 31.73
CA VAL A 563 0.82 16.05 31.91
C VAL A 563 1.32 17.48 32.03
N ASN A 564 2.10 17.77 33.07
CA ASN A 564 2.66 19.09 33.34
C ASN A 564 4.21 19.13 33.40
N ASN A 565 4.87 17.98 33.35
CA ASN A 565 6.34 17.86 33.40
C ASN A 565 6.97 17.64 32.00
N GLY A 566 6.17 17.78 30.94
CA GLY A 566 6.57 17.57 29.54
C GLY A 566 6.72 16.10 29.11
N LYS A 567 6.50 15.11 29.99
CA LYS A 567 6.58 13.68 29.64
C LYS A 567 5.31 13.21 28.91
N TYR A 568 5.11 13.64 27.66
CA TYR A 568 4.00 13.17 26.83
C TYR A 568 4.21 11.74 26.35
N SER A 569 3.11 11.05 26.02
CA SER A 569 3.18 9.85 25.19
C SER A 569 3.37 10.25 23.72
N PHE A 570 4.09 9.44 22.96
CA PHE A 570 4.40 9.71 21.55
C PHE A 570 3.89 8.61 20.62
N ARG A 571 3.58 8.98 19.38
CA ARG A 571 3.46 8.06 18.23
C ARG A 571 4.56 8.36 17.23
N PHE A 572 5.11 7.30 16.66
CA PHE A 572 6.07 7.35 15.55
C PHE A 572 5.47 6.62 14.36
N LYS A 573 5.18 7.37 13.29
CA LYS A 573 4.74 6.84 12.01
C LYS A 573 5.90 6.93 11.03
N LEU A 574 6.54 5.79 10.78
CA LEU A 574 7.81 5.72 10.04
C LEU A 574 7.64 6.12 8.58
N ASP A 575 6.46 5.88 8.02
CA ASP A 575 6.12 6.15 6.62
C ASP A 575 5.34 7.47 6.40
N LYS A 576 5.36 8.37 7.39
CA LYS A 576 4.58 9.62 7.31
C LYS A 576 5.05 10.51 6.15
N TYR A 577 6.34 10.79 6.10
CA TYR A 577 6.97 11.69 5.12
C TYR A 577 7.75 10.96 4.03
N GLU A 578 8.23 9.74 4.29
CA GLU A 578 8.83 8.87 3.29
C GLU A 578 8.03 7.57 3.18
N LYS A 579 7.30 7.38 2.07
CA LYS A 579 6.21 6.39 1.97
C LYS A 579 6.68 4.93 2.01
N LEU A 580 7.98 4.69 1.82
CA LEU A 580 8.59 3.35 1.83
C LEU A 580 9.46 3.09 3.06
N ASN A 581 9.39 3.95 4.08
CA ASN A 581 10.07 3.70 5.34
C ASN A 581 9.32 2.68 6.20
N ASN A 582 10.06 1.76 6.79
CA ASN A 582 9.60 0.85 7.85
C ASN A 582 10.81 0.36 8.65
N TYR A 583 10.57 -0.23 9.82
CA TYR A 583 11.57 -0.92 10.62
C TYR A 583 11.31 -2.43 10.53
N HIS A 584 11.97 -3.11 9.60
CA HIS A 584 11.78 -4.54 9.32
C HIS A 584 10.30 -4.96 9.18
N GLY A 585 9.49 -4.14 8.52
CA GLY A 585 8.04 -4.31 8.33
C GLY A 585 7.14 -3.57 9.33
N LEU A 586 7.67 -3.07 10.45
CA LEU A 586 6.91 -2.21 11.36
C LEU A 586 6.79 -0.80 10.76
N THR A 587 5.57 -0.29 10.60
CA THR A 587 5.35 1.08 10.09
C THR A 587 4.99 2.08 11.17
N GLU A 588 4.49 1.60 12.31
CA GLU A 588 4.05 2.47 13.40
C GLU A 588 4.17 1.86 14.79
N PHE A 589 4.64 2.65 15.74
CA PHE A 589 4.63 2.30 17.16
C PHE A 589 4.36 3.52 18.04
N CYS A 590 4.07 3.28 19.32
CA CYS A 590 3.85 4.31 20.31
C CYS A 590 4.74 4.12 21.54
N MET A 591 4.98 5.21 22.27
CA MET A 591 5.69 5.23 23.54
C MET A 591 4.81 5.84 24.62
N ASN A 592 4.32 5.00 25.53
CA ASN A 592 3.45 5.38 26.64
C ASN A 592 4.26 5.88 27.84
N ASN A 593 3.79 6.98 28.43
CA ASN A 593 4.49 7.74 29.46
C ASN A 593 4.29 7.26 30.91
N PHE A 594 3.63 6.12 31.13
CA PHE A 594 3.27 5.62 32.46
C PHE A 594 2.40 6.58 33.29
N TYR A 595 1.54 7.37 32.64
CA TYR A 595 0.66 8.28 33.37
C TYR A 595 -0.16 7.54 34.44
N SER A 596 -0.06 8.00 35.70
CA SER A 596 -0.68 7.39 36.90
C SER A 596 -0.14 6.00 37.31
N ASP A 597 0.93 5.48 36.68
CA ASP A 597 1.53 4.20 37.02
C ASP A 597 2.95 4.36 37.61
N ALA A 598 3.04 4.36 38.94
CA ALA A 598 4.33 4.37 39.64
C ALA A 598 5.14 3.08 39.48
N SER A 599 4.51 1.97 39.08
CA SER A 599 5.17 0.66 38.95
C SER A 599 5.85 0.48 37.60
N CYS A 600 5.42 1.24 36.59
CA CYS A 600 5.77 1.05 35.18
C CYS A 600 5.42 -0.34 34.60
N MET A 601 4.61 -1.16 35.29
CA MET A 601 4.37 -2.57 34.92
C MET A 601 2.91 -2.90 34.59
N ARG A 602 1.98 -1.94 34.69
CA ARG A 602 0.55 -2.23 34.52
C ARG A 602 0.20 -2.70 33.11
N ASP A 603 0.69 -1.99 32.11
CA ASP A 603 0.59 -2.41 30.71
C ASP A 603 1.22 -3.79 30.52
N LEU A 604 2.48 -3.97 30.95
CA LEU A 604 3.22 -5.23 30.85
C LEU A 604 2.43 -6.42 31.38
N ILE A 605 1.95 -6.35 32.62
CA ILE A 605 1.25 -7.47 33.26
C ILE A 605 -0.03 -7.84 32.49
N CYS A 606 -0.74 -6.86 31.94
CA CYS A 606 -1.93 -7.13 31.15
C CYS A 606 -1.62 -7.70 29.76
N TYR A 607 -0.62 -7.15 29.06
CA TYR A 607 -0.21 -7.67 27.76
C TYR A 607 0.37 -9.08 27.86
N ASP A 608 1.21 -9.37 28.87
CA ASP A 608 1.70 -10.73 29.15
C ASP A 608 0.55 -11.70 29.44
N ALA A 609 -0.51 -11.25 30.13
CA ALA A 609 -1.69 -12.07 30.37
C ALA A 609 -2.44 -12.39 29.07
N MET A 610 -2.56 -11.43 28.15
CA MET A 610 -3.11 -11.67 26.81
C MET A 610 -2.29 -12.71 26.04
N TYR A 611 -0.96 -12.55 25.98
CA TYR A 611 -0.11 -13.49 25.24
C TYR A 611 -0.13 -14.90 25.85
N THR A 612 -0.19 -15.01 27.18
CA THR A 612 -0.19 -16.28 27.91
C THR A 612 -1.36 -17.18 27.51
N ILE A 613 -2.52 -16.60 27.22
CA ILE A 613 -3.73 -17.33 26.84
C ILE A 613 -3.98 -17.30 25.33
N ASP A 614 -2.98 -16.98 24.51
CA ASP A 614 -3.08 -16.82 23.05
C ASP A 614 -4.17 -15.80 22.64
N GLY A 615 -4.19 -14.65 23.32
CA GLY A 615 -5.04 -13.50 23.01
C GLY A 615 -4.41 -12.56 21.97
N VAL A 616 -5.24 -11.76 21.31
CA VAL A 616 -4.79 -10.80 20.28
C VAL A 616 -4.46 -9.45 20.93
N ALA A 617 -3.22 -9.01 20.79
CA ALA A 617 -2.73 -7.75 21.35
C ALA A 617 -1.49 -7.22 20.59
N PRO A 618 -1.24 -5.91 20.59
CA PRO A 618 0.01 -5.35 20.08
C PRO A 618 1.22 -5.88 20.83
N LYS A 619 2.37 -6.02 20.16
CA LYS A 619 3.67 -6.30 20.80
C LYS A 619 4.11 -5.13 21.68
N SER A 620 4.90 -5.37 22.73
CA SER A 620 5.35 -4.30 23.63
C SER A 620 6.71 -4.58 24.30
N SER A 621 7.40 -3.52 24.71
CA SER A 621 8.72 -3.56 25.38
C SER A 621 8.99 -2.29 26.20
N TYR A 622 10.09 -2.28 26.93
CA TYR A 622 10.59 -1.08 27.61
C TYR A 622 11.60 -0.33 26.74
N SER A 623 11.62 1.00 26.82
CA SER A 623 12.58 1.82 26.08
C SER A 623 13.01 3.08 26.85
N ASP A 624 14.28 3.45 26.69
CA ASP A 624 14.76 4.80 26.97
C ASP A 624 14.69 5.63 25.69
N MET A 625 13.99 6.76 25.77
CA MET A 625 13.98 7.76 24.71
C MET A 625 15.07 8.80 24.95
N TYR A 626 15.83 9.11 23.91
CA TYR A 626 16.81 10.17 23.84
C TYR A 626 16.34 11.22 22.83
N VAL A 627 16.73 12.48 23.04
CA VAL A 627 16.63 13.55 22.03
C VAL A 627 18.04 14.07 21.80
N ASN A 628 18.53 13.93 20.57
CA ASN A 628 19.90 14.28 20.17
C ASN A 628 20.96 13.69 21.12
N GLY A 629 20.79 12.41 21.50
CA GLY A 629 21.73 11.69 22.36
C GLY A 629 21.63 12.02 23.85
N LYS A 630 20.72 12.91 24.29
CA LYS A 630 20.45 13.18 25.71
C LYS A 630 19.21 12.42 26.17
N LEU A 631 19.31 11.69 27.29
CA LEU A 631 18.17 10.97 27.85
C LEU A 631 17.01 11.94 28.09
N TYR A 632 15.89 11.67 27.42
CA TYR A 632 14.66 12.41 27.55
C TYR A 632 13.82 11.86 28.70
N SER A 633 13.53 10.56 28.66
CA SER A 633 12.75 9.84 29.67
C SER A 633 12.68 8.33 29.37
N PHE A 634 12.26 7.54 30.36
CA PHE A 634 11.93 6.11 30.24
C PHE A 634 10.45 5.92 29.84
N TYR A 635 10.16 4.94 28.96
CA TYR A 635 8.87 4.71 28.30
C TYR A 635 8.51 3.22 28.15
N TYR A 636 7.22 2.95 27.93
CA TYR A 636 6.73 1.66 27.44
C TYR A 636 6.43 1.76 25.94
N ALA A 637 7.16 1.01 25.12
CA ALA A 637 6.97 0.98 23.67
C ALA A 637 5.93 -0.10 23.29
N LEU A 638 5.01 0.22 22.39
CA LEU A 638 4.03 -0.74 21.87
C LEU A 638 3.87 -0.60 20.37
N GLU A 639 3.71 -1.72 19.67
CA GLU A 639 3.15 -1.76 18.33
C GLU A 639 1.84 -0.97 18.33
N GLN A 640 1.69 -0.01 17.41
CA GLN A 640 0.47 0.76 17.30
C GLN A 640 -0.56 -0.06 16.51
N PRO A 641 -1.74 -0.40 17.07
CA PRO A 641 -2.78 -1.06 16.29
C PRO A 641 -3.16 -0.22 15.07
N GLY A 642 -2.99 -0.84 13.90
CA GLY A 642 -3.02 -0.26 12.57
C GLY A 642 -2.61 -1.33 11.55
N THR A 643 -1.98 -0.95 10.45
CA THR A 643 -1.61 -1.86 9.35
C THR A 643 -0.77 -3.05 9.81
N THR A 644 0.37 -2.84 10.49
CA THR A 644 1.27 -3.95 10.88
C THR A 644 0.58 -4.98 11.78
N LEU A 645 -0.19 -4.52 12.77
CA LEU A 645 -0.94 -5.43 13.65
C LEU A 645 -2.02 -6.18 12.87
N ALA A 646 -2.81 -5.48 12.04
CA ALA A 646 -3.86 -6.10 11.27
C ALA A 646 -3.29 -7.15 10.31
N GLU A 647 -2.20 -6.82 9.61
CA GLU A 647 -1.54 -7.72 8.67
C GLU A 647 -0.94 -8.94 9.34
N ARG A 648 -0.54 -8.87 10.62
CA ARG A 648 -0.09 -10.03 11.43
C ARG A 648 -1.19 -11.07 11.63
N TYR A 649 -2.45 -10.66 11.65
CA TYR A 649 -3.60 -11.56 11.89
C TYR A 649 -4.49 -11.78 10.66
N ALA A 650 -4.37 -10.95 9.63
CA ALA A 650 -5.14 -11.07 8.40
C ALA A 650 -4.81 -12.36 7.64
N ILE A 651 -5.83 -13.12 7.26
CA ILE A 651 -5.67 -14.35 6.47
C ILE A 651 -6.35 -14.29 5.10
N ASP A 652 -7.08 -13.23 4.80
CA ASP A 652 -7.83 -13.03 3.55
C ASP A 652 -7.96 -11.53 3.18
N ASP A 653 -8.50 -11.26 1.99
CA ASP A 653 -8.71 -9.91 1.45
C ASP A 653 -9.86 -9.15 2.13
N ASP A 654 -10.72 -9.85 2.89
CA ASP A 654 -11.86 -9.28 3.63
C ASP A 654 -11.48 -8.98 5.09
N SER A 655 -10.19 -9.01 5.40
CA SER A 655 -9.69 -8.76 6.75
C SER A 655 -9.75 -7.26 7.10
N ASN A 656 -10.29 -6.92 8.26
CA ASN A 656 -10.51 -5.55 8.71
C ASN A 656 -10.11 -5.34 10.18
N LEU A 657 -9.61 -4.15 10.53
CA LEU A 657 -9.34 -3.77 11.92
C LEU A 657 -10.17 -2.54 12.29
N TYR A 658 -10.95 -2.64 13.37
CA TYR A 658 -11.82 -1.58 13.87
C TYR A 658 -11.34 -1.10 15.24
N LYS A 659 -11.29 0.23 15.44
CA LYS A 659 -10.96 0.87 16.71
C LYS A 659 -12.23 1.34 17.40
N ALA A 660 -12.45 0.98 18.66
CA ALA A 660 -13.50 1.60 19.47
C ALA A 660 -13.20 3.09 19.71
N THR A 661 -14.20 3.95 19.46
CA THR A 661 -14.07 5.41 19.62
C THR A 661 -15.27 6.00 20.36
N GLU A 662 -15.09 7.21 20.88
CA GLU A 662 -16.18 8.05 21.39
C GLU A 662 -16.57 9.08 20.33
N ARG A 663 -17.86 9.23 20.02
CA ARG A 663 -18.35 10.29 19.13
C ARG A 663 -19.27 11.25 19.88
N SER A 664 -18.71 12.41 20.27
CA SER A 664 -19.36 13.41 21.12
C SER A 664 -20.45 14.26 20.45
N ASN A 665 -20.62 14.20 19.12
CA ASN A 665 -21.61 15.01 18.40
C ASN A 665 -23.03 14.40 18.35
N GLN A 666 -23.28 13.29 19.07
CA GLN A 666 -24.64 12.80 19.28
C GLN A 666 -25.28 13.47 20.49
N ALA A 667 -26.58 13.78 20.38
CA ALA A 667 -27.36 14.37 21.47
C ALA A 667 -27.26 13.52 22.76
N GLY A 668 -26.49 14.01 23.73
CA GLY A 668 -26.11 13.28 24.96
C GLY A 668 -24.60 13.21 25.22
N GLY A 669 -23.75 13.53 24.24
CA GLY A 669 -22.30 13.62 24.39
C GLY A 669 -21.86 14.89 25.12
N GLY A 670 -21.71 14.80 26.44
CA GLY A 670 -21.08 15.87 27.22
C GLY A 670 -19.59 16.02 26.87
N GLY A 671 -19.06 17.24 26.85
CA GLY A 671 -17.61 17.45 26.68
C GLY A 671 -16.78 16.80 27.80
N MET A 672 -15.48 16.57 27.55
CA MET A 672 -14.39 16.01 28.39
C MET A 672 -14.66 14.69 29.16
N TRP A 673 -15.91 14.35 29.46
CA TRP A 673 -16.39 13.28 30.33
C TRP A 673 -17.81 12.85 29.92
N GLY A 674 -18.06 12.73 28.61
CA GLY A 674 -19.38 12.55 28.02
C GLY A 674 -20.22 11.51 28.75
N GLY A 675 -21.14 12.01 29.58
CA GLY A 675 -22.08 11.24 30.38
C GLY A 675 -21.45 10.04 31.09
N MET A 676 -20.86 10.26 32.27
CA MET A 676 -20.61 9.18 33.24
C MET A 676 -21.95 8.47 33.54
N GLY A 677 -22.23 7.43 32.78
CA GLY A 677 -23.55 6.79 32.67
C GLY A 677 -23.61 5.75 31.55
N GLY A 678 -22.68 5.80 30.58
CA GLY A 678 -22.68 4.90 29.44
C GLY A 678 -23.85 5.20 28.51
N GLY A 679 -23.66 4.97 27.22
CA GLY A 679 -24.66 5.28 26.23
C GLY A 679 -24.16 4.98 24.83
N ASP A 680 -25.04 5.17 23.86
CA ASP A 680 -24.81 4.77 22.47
C ASP A 680 -23.91 5.75 21.71
N SER A 681 -23.27 6.70 22.40
CA SER A 681 -22.15 7.51 21.90
C SER A 681 -20.78 6.79 22.02
N TYR A 682 -20.74 5.68 22.76
CA TYR A 682 -19.58 4.78 22.90
C TYR A 682 -19.80 3.47 22.12
N SER A 683 -18.76 2.64 22.02
CA SER A 683 -18.80 1.35 21.31
C SER A 683 -19.45 0.23 22.15
N THR A 684 -20.71 0.41 22.55
CA THR A 684 -21.41 -0.50 23.49
C THR A 684 -21.95 -1.79 22.86
N PHE A 685 -22.24 -1.77 21.57
CA PHE A 685 -22.96 -2.81 20.80
C PHE A 685 -24.41 -3.05 21.23
N THR A 686 -25.06 -2.08 21.89
CA THR A 686 -26.52 -2.09 22.07
C THR A 686 -27.23 -2.02 20.69
N GLU A 687 -28.51 -2.37 20.65
CA GLU A 687 -29.33 -2.27 19.42
C GLU A 687 -29.35 -0.86 18.83
N LYS A 688 -29.22 0.17 19.67
CA LYS A 688 -29.30 1.59 19.29
C LYS A 688 -27.93 2.20 18.97
N MET A 689 -26.83 1.47 19.22
CA MET A 689 -25.48 1.95 18.92
C MET A 689 -25.28 2.11 17.39
N PRO A 690 -24.85 3.29 16.91
CA PRO A 690 -24.30 3.45 15.58
C PRO A 690 -22.97 2.70 15.44
N VAL A 691 -22.80 1.90 14.39
CA VAL A 691 -21.53 1.17 14.18
C VAL A 691 -20.35 2.08 13.84
N ASN A 692 -20.61 3.29 13.34
CA ASN A 692 -19.57 4.29 13.12
C ASN A 692 -19.00 4.88 14.41
N ASN A 693 -19.43 4.43 15.59
CA ASN A 693 -18.67 4.62 16.83
C ASN A 693 -17.37 3.78 16.85
N LEU A 694 -17.15 2.93 15.85
CA LEU A 694 -15.86 2.32 15.57
C LEU A 694 -15.30 2.89 14.26
N ASP A 695 -14.00 3.17 14.26
CA ASP A 695 -13.28 3.59 13.06
C ASP A 695 -12.62 2.38 12.38
N LEU A 696 -12.77 2.26 11.06
CA LEU A 696 -11.96 1.37 10.24
C LEU A 696 -10.50 1.86 10.20
N LYS A 697 -9.55 1.02 10.61
CA LYS A 697 -8.10 1.30 10.65
C LYS A 697 -7.27 0.48 9.66
N PHE A 698 -7.84 -0.60 9.14
CA PHE A 698 -7.27 -1.46 8.10
C PHE A 698 -8.42 -2.21 7.43
N GLY A 699 -8.28 -2.50 6.13
CA GLY A 699 -9.29 -3.21 5.32
C GLY A 699 -10.15 -2.26 4.48
N ASN A 700 -11.23 -2.79 3.91
CA ASN A 700 -12.06 -2.14 2.90
C ASN A 700 -13.56 -2.13 3.24
N ASP A 701 -13.96 -2.48 4.47
CA ASP A 701 -15.35 -2.40 4.92
C ASP A 701 -15.76 -0.95 5.24
N GLU A 702 -15.76 -0.07 4.24
CA GLU A 702 -16.10 1.35 4.39
C GLU A 702 -17.54 1.57 4.88
N GLN A 703 -18.43 0.61 4.62
CA GLN A 703 -19.83 0.64 5.04
C GLN A 703 -20.05 0.01 6.42
N LEU A 704 -19.00 -0.54 7.05
CA LEU A 704 -19.03 -1.18 8.36
C LEU A 704 -20.07 -2.32 8.44
N GLN A 705 -20.26 -3.06 7.34
CA GLN A 705 -21.23 -4.13 7.22
C GLN A 705 -20.95 -5.25 8.25
N HIS A 706 -19.68 -5.62 8.42
CA HIS A 706 -19.29 -6.68 9.36
C HIS A 706 -19.63 -6.31 10.80
N LEU A 707 -19.56 -5.01 11.14
CA LEU A 707 -19.95 -4.50 12.46
C LEU A 707 -21.48 -4.49 12.65
N GLU A 708 -22.26 -4.19 11.61
CA GLU A 708 -23.73 -4.26 11.67
C GLU A 708 -24.21 -5.70 11.87
N GLU A 709 -23.60 -6.66 11.18
CA GLU A 709 -23.87 -8.09 11.36
C GLU A 709 -23.57 -8.54 12.80
N LEU A 710 -22.40 -8.14 13.33
CA LEU A 710 -22.01 -8.40 14.72
C LEU A 710 -23.01 -7.81 15.73
N LYS A 711 -23.36 -6.53 15.58
CA LYS A 711 -24.32 -5.83 16.45
C LYS A 711 -25.69 -6.50 16.40
N SER A 712 -26.18 -6.85 15.22
CA SER A 712 -27.45 -7.55 15.04
C SER A 712 -27.44 -8.93 15.71
N ALA A 713 -26.36 -9.70 15.52
CA ALA A 713 -26.22 -11.04 16.05
C ALA A 713 -26.21 -11.07 17.59
N ILE A 714 -25.38 -10.23 18.22
CA ILE A 714 -25.26 -10.24 19.69
C ILE A 714 -26.54 -9.78 20.40
N ASN A 715 -27.31 -8.87 19.78
CA ASN A 715 -28.59 -8.43 20.33
C ASN A 715 -29.69 -9.51 20.22
N LYS A 716 -29.65 -10.38 19.19
CA LYS A 716 -30.56 -11.52 19.04
C LYS A 716 -30.22 -12.73 19.91
N MET A 717 -28.99 -12.81 20.42
CA MET A 717 -28.51 -13.94 21.22
C MET A 717 -29.29 -14.08 22.53
N SER A 718 -29.62 -15.32 22.89
CA SER A 718 -30.22 -15.70 24.18
C SER A 718 -29.62 -17.01 24.71
N THR A 719 -29.85 -17.33 25.99
CA THR A 719 -29.34 -18.58 26.59
C THR A 719 -29.87 -19.85 25.92
N SER A 720 -31.01 -19.79 25.23
CA SER A 720 -31.58 -20.92 24.47
C SER A 720 -31.25 -20.90 22.98
N ASN A 721 -30.75 -19.78 22.44
CA ASN A 721 -30.40 -19.62 21.04
C ASN A 721 -29.14 -18.75 20.93
N TYR A 722 -27.97 -19.39 20.95
CA TYR A 722 -26.68 -18.69 20.95
C TYR A 722 -25.69 -19.23 19.93
N LYS A 723 -25.79 -20.51 19.53
CA LYS A 723 -24.77 -21.16 18.69
C LYS A 723 -24.46 -20.46 17.37
N PHE A 724 -25.43 -19.76 16.78
CA PHE A 724 -25.20 -18.98 15.56
C PHE A 724 -24.15 -17.87 15.73
N ILE A 725 -23.85 -17.43 16.97
CA ILE A 725 -22.82 -16.42 17.22
C ILE A 725 -21.43 -16.94 16.86
N GLU A 726 -21.20 -18.26 16.90
CA GLU A 726 -19.92 -18.89 16.58
C GLU A 726 -19.55 -18.74 15.10
N ASP A 727 -20.52 -18.43 14.23
CA ASP A 727 -20.29 -18.13 12.81
C ASP A 727 -19.90 -16.66 12.58
N ILE A 728 -20.15 -15.78 13.57
CA ILE A 728 -19.93 -14.33 13.47
C ILE A 728 -18.70 -13.88 14.26
N ILE A 729 -18.39 -14.55 15.37
CA ILE A 729 -17.24 -14.25 16.23
C ILE A 729 -16.45 -15.51 16.56
N ASP A 730 -15.15 -15.33 16.80
CA ASP A 730 -14.39 -16.29 17.58
C ASP A 730 -14.71 -16.10 19.07
N VAL A 731 -15.65 -16.90 19.58
CA VAL A 731 -16.06 -16.84 21.00
C VAL A 731 -14.87 -16.95 21.95
N PRO A 732 -13.91 -17.89 21.78
CA PRO A 732 -12.70 -17.95 22.60
C PRO A 732 -11.95 -16.61 22.70
N SER A 733 -11.73 -15.90 21.60
CA SER A 733 -11.04 -14.61 21.57
C SER A 733 -11.72 -13.56 22.46
N PHE A 734 -13.04 -13.42 22.38
CA PHE A 734 -13.79 -12.49 23.24
C PHE A 734 -13.68 -12.88 24.73
N LEU A 735 -13.81 -14.17 25.03
CA LEU A 735 -13.71 -14.67 26.41
C LEU A 735 -12.31 -14.47 26.99
N LYS A 736 -11.24 -14.58 26.19
CA LYS A 736 -9.86 -14.27 26.61
C LYS A 736 -9.68 -12.81 26.98
N GLY A 737 -10.16 -11.89 26.13
CA GLY A 737 -10.16 -10.45 26.44
C GLY A 737 -10.91 -10.13 27.74
N PHE A 738 -12.07 -10.76 27.94
CA PHE A 738 -12.87 -10.60 29.16
C PHE A 738 -12.16 -11.19 30.39
N ALA A 739 -11.47 -12.33 30.22
CA ALA A 739 -10.71 -12.95 31.31
C ALA A 739 -9.58 -12.02 31.78
N VAL A 740 -8.80 -11.45 30.85
CA VAL A 740 -7.76 -10.48 31.19
C VAL A 740 -8.34 -9.23 31.83
N ASN A 741 -9.38 -8.62 31.24
CA ASN A 741 -10.01 -7.43 31.81
C ASN A 741 -10.53 -7.67 33.23
N SER A 742 -11.16 -8.82 33.49
CA SER A 742 -11.64 -9.15 34.84
C SER A 742 -10.54 -9.47 35.82
N VAL A 743 -9.53 -10.26 35.43
CA VAL A 743 -8.45 -10.65 36.34
C VAL A 743 -7.61 -9.42 36.71
N MET A 744 -7.35 -8.54 35.74
CA MET A 744 -6.53 -7.35 35.95
C MET A 744 -7.33 -6.11 36.38
N CYS A 745 -8.66 -6.22 36.46
CA CYS A 745 -9.57 -5.10 36.72
C CYS A 745 -9.37 -3.93 35.75
N ASN A 746 -9.13 -4.22 34.46
CA ASN A 746 -9.07 -3.21 33.41
C ASN A 746 -10.47 -2.86 32.92
N TYR A 747 -11.06 -1.82 33.50
CA TYR A 747 -12.42 -1.37 33.20
C TYR A 747 -12.49 -0.04 32.47
N ASP A 748 -11.34 0.55 32.12
CA ASP A 748 -11.28 1.58 31.07
C ASP A 748 -11.36 0.93 29.68
N SER A 749 -12.28 -0.03 29.52
CA SER A 749 -12.37 -0.99 28.42
C SER A 749 -13.84 -1.26 28.07
N TYR A 750 -14.11 -2.23 27.18
CA TYR A 750 -15.48 -2.71 26.92
C TYR A 750 -16.25 -3.05 28.20
N ASN A 751 -15.60 -3.72 29.15
CA ASN A 751 -16.22 -4.31 30.34
C ASN A 751 -16.68 -3.28 31.41
N GLY A 752 -16.15 -2.07 31.38
CA GLY A 752 -16.51 -1.01 32.32
C GLY A 752 -17.55 -0.05 31.79
N SER A 753 -17.74 1.08 32.48
CA SER A 753 -18.83 2.05 32.21
C SER A 753 -18.71 2.83 30.89
N LEU A 754 -17.53 2.89 30.26
CA LEU A 754 -17.29 3.67 29.05
C LEU A 754 -17.44 2.85 27.75
N ALA A 755 -16.98 1.60 27.68
CA ALA A 755 -16.94 0.80 26.45
C ALA A 755 -16.09 1.39 25.31
N HIS A 756 -14.84 1.71 25.63
CA HIS A 756 -13.82 2.16 24.69
C HIS A 756 -12.50 1.41 24.91
N ASN A 757 -11.39 1.84 24.30
CA ASN A 757 -10.05 1.24 24.44
C ASN A 757 -9.99 -0.27 24.17
N TYR A 758 -10.58 -0.67 23.06
CA TYR A 758 -10.37 -2.00 22.49
C TYR A 758 -10.46 -1.90 20.97
N TYR A 759 -10.00 -2.95 20.30
CA TYR A 759 -10.14 -3.09 18.86
C TYR A 759 -10.89 -4.40 18.55
N LEU A 760 -11.44 -4.48 17.35
CA LEU A 760 -11.97 -5.72 16.79
C LEU A 760 -11.22 -6.03 15.49
N MET A 761 -10.72 -7.25 15.35
CA MET A 761 -10.18 -7.75 14.09
C MET A 761 -11.25 -8.63 13.45
N TYR A 762 -11.62 -8.37 12.20
CA TYR A 762 -12.42 -9.28 11.40
C TYR A 762 -11.51 -9.97 10.39
N THR A 763 -11.53 -11.30 10.34
CA THR A 763 -10.74 -12.09 9.39
C THR A 763 -11.27 -13.53 9.35
N GLY A 764 -11.20 -14.21 8.21
CA GLY A 764 -11.72 -15.57 8.07
C GLY A 764 -13.22 -15.68 8.33
N GLY A 765 -13.98 -14.60 8.06
CA GLY A 765 -15.41 -14.53 8.30
C GLY A 765 -15.84 -14.25 9.74
N LYS A 766 -14.93 -13.96 10.67
CA LYS A 766 -15.24 -13.79 12.11
C LYS A 766 -14.56 -12.60 12.75
N HIS A 767 -15.21 -12.02 13.77
CA HIS A 767 -14.60 -11.03 14.66
C HIS A 767 -13.79 -11.66 15.79
N TYR A 768 -12.72 -10.97 16.18
CA TYR A 768 -11.81 -11.30 17.29
C TYR A 768 -11.62 -10.05 18.16
N PHE A 769 -11.52 -10.24 19.48
CA PHE A 769 -11.26 -9.15 20.42
C PHE A 769 -9.76 -8.85 20.47
N VAL A 770 -9.40 -7.58 20.35
CA VAL A 770 -8.00 -7.10 20.41
C VAL A 770 -7.83 -6.19 21.62
N GLY A 771 -6.98 -6.60 22.56
CA GLY A 771 -6.69 -5.86 23.78
C GLY A 771 -5.89 -4.58 23.52
N TRP A 772 -6.27 -3.48 24.17
CA TRP A 772 -5.65 -2.16 23.99
C TRP A 772 -5.75 -1.28 25.24
N ASP A 773 -4.80 -0.36 25.39
CA ASP A 773 -4.71 0.65 26.46
C ASP A 773 -4.94 0.08 27.88
N TYR A 774 -4.03 -0.80 28.30
CA TYR A 774 -4.12 -1.48 29.60
C TYR A 774 -3.56 -0.67 30.76
N ASN A 775 -3.24 0.60 30.54
CA ASN A 775 -2.54 1.42 31.50
C ASN A 775 -3.35 1.58 32.80
N LEU A 776 -4.68 1.75 32.72
CA LEU A 776 -5.58 1.93 33.87
C LEU A 776 -6.11 0.60 34.45
N CYS A 777 -5.22 -0.35 34.72
CA CYS A 777 -5.56 -1.62 35.40
C CYS A 777 -5.02 -1.67 36.85
N LEU A 778 -5.31 -2.75 37.59
CA LEU A 778 -4.66 -3.05 38.88
C LEU A 778 -4.76 -1.91 39.91
N GLY A 779 -5.97 -1.38 40.06
CA GLY A 779 -6.33 -0.47 41.16
C GLY A 779 -6.03 1.02 40.94
N ILE A 780 -5.81 1.46 39.69
CA ILE A 780 -5.64 2.89 39.38
C ILE A 780 -6.78 3.51 38.56
N PHE A 781 -7.67 2.69 38.00
CA PHE A 781 -8.94 3.18 37.46
C PHE A 781 -9.88 3.67 38.58
N MET A 782 -11.10 4.05 38.21
CA MET A 782 -12.15 4.47 39.13
C MET A 782 -12.28 3.51 40.34
N ASP A 783 -12.59 4.07 41.52
CA ASP A 783 -12.60 3.41 42.85
C ASP A 783 -11.26 2.81 43.34
N GLY A 784 -10.18 2.98 42.58
CA GLY A 784 -8.82 2.62 42.98
C GLY A 784 -8.69 1.16 43.42
N ALA A 785 -8.05 0.92 44.56
CA ALA A 785 -7.86 -0.41 45.13
C ALA A 785 -9.18 -1.19 45.36
N SER A 786 -10.33 -0.51 45.47
CA SER A 786 -11.63 -1.17 45.67
C SER A 786 -12.07 -2.01 44.48
N SER A 787 -11.56 -1.70 43.28
CA SER A 787 -11.80 -2.48 42.06
C SER A 787 -11.35 -3.95 42.17
N VAL A 788 -10.51 -4.29 43.17
CA VAL A 788 -10.13 -5.68 43.47
C VAL A 788 -11.34 -6.60 43.75
N ASN A 789 -12.45 -6.02 44.20
CA ASN A 789 -13.69 -6.73 44.52
C ASN A 789 -14.70 -6.73 43.35
N SER A 790 -14.30 -6.29 42.16
CA SER A 790 -15.17 -6.27 40.97
C SER A 790 -15.67 -7.68 40.61
N ASP A 791 -16.86 -7.74 39.99
CA ASP A 791 -17.50 -9.01 39.68
C ASP A 791 -16.72 -9.79 38.61
N ILE A 792 -16.25 -10.98 39.00
CA ILE A 792 -15.55 -11.91 38.12
C ILE A 792 -16.53 -12.74 37.29
N ASN A 793 -17.76 -12.98 37.75
CA ASN A 793 -18.70 -13.89 37.09
C ASN A 793 -19.29 -13.26 35.82
N THR A 794 -19.66 -11.98 35.90
CA THR A 794 -20.21 -11.25 34.73
C THR A 794 -19.14 -10.53 33.94
N SER A 795 -17.93 -10.39 34.48
CA SER A 795 -16.86 -9.58 33.89
C SER A 795 -17.22 -8.09 33.76
N LEU A 796 -18.26 -7.60 34.46
CA LEU A 796 -18.73 -6.22 34.35
C LEU A 796 -18.32 -5.38 35.56
N TYR A 797 -18.10 -4.09 35.33
CA TYR A 797 -17.83 -3.11 36.39
C TYR A 797 -18.58 -1.81 36.11
N ASN A 798 -19.48 -1.43 37.03
CA ASN A 798 -20.37 -0.27 36.85
C ASN A 798 -21.13 -0.28 35.50
N ALA A 799 -21.50 -1.48 35.05
CA ALA A 799 -22.19 -1.76 33.78
C ALA A 799 -23.17 -2.93 33.95
N THR A 800 -24.06 -3.13 32.98
CA THR A 800 -25.05 -4.21 32.97
C THR A 800 -24.98 -4.99 31.66
N VAL A 801 -25.57 -6.18 31.61
CA VAL A 801 -25.61 -6.96 30.37
C VAL A 801 -26.38 -6.22 29.26
N ASP A 802 -27.40 -5.44 29.61
CA ASP A 802 -28.19 -4.67 28.65
C ASP A 802 -27.36 -3.58 27.96
N ASN A 803 -26.42 -2.95 28.68
CA ASN A 803 -25.53 -1.95 28.10
C ASN A 803 -24.20 -2.55 27.59
N ARG A 804 -23.92 -3.84 27.87
CA ARG A 804 -22.78 -4.61 27.35
C ARG A 804 -23.23 -5.96 26.77
N PRO A 805 -23.86 -6.00 25.59
CA PRO A 805 -24.44 -7.23 25.05
C PRO A 805 -23.46 -8.39 24.89
N PHE A 806 -22.15 -8.16 24.70
CA PHE A 806 -21.17 -9.26 24.68
C PHE A 806 -21.08 -10.01 26.02
N ALA A 807 -21.44 -9.40 27.15
CA ALA A 807 -21.51 -10.07 28.45
C ALA A 807 -22.54 -11.21 28.51
N LYS A 808 -23.49 -11.26 27.57
CA LYS A 808 -24.40 -12.41 27.40
C LYS A 808 -23.64 -13.71 27.13
N LEU A 809 -22.42 -13.66 26.56
CA LEU A 809 -21.59 -14.85 26.32
C LEU A 809 -21.32 -15.60 27.63
N LEU A 810 -21.12 -14.88 28.74
CA LEU A 810 -20.86 -15.46 30.06
C LEU A 810 -22.11 -16.05 30.74
N GLN A 811 -23.30 -15.84 30.17
CA GLN A 811 -24.53 -16.49 30.62
C GLN A 811 -24.71 -17.89 30.03
N ILE A 812 -23.88 -18.27 29.04
CA ILE A 812 -23.90 -19.60 28.42
C ILE A 812 -22.97 -20.54 29.22
N PRO A 813 -23.44 -21.66 29.79
CA PRO A 813 -22.65 -22.50 30.68
C PRO A 813 -21.32 -23.01 30.11
N GLU A 814 -21.31 -23.42 28.84
CA GLU A 814 -20.08 -23.90 28.17
C GLU A 814 -19.07 -22.78 27.89
N TYR A 815 -19.53 -21.59 27.50
CA TYR A 815 -18.66 -20.42 27.31
C TYR A 815 -18.12 -19.91 28.65
N TYR A 816 -18.95 -19.93 29.69
CA TYR A 816 -18.51 -19.61 31.05
C TYR A 816 -17.42 -20.59 31.54
N THR A 817 -17.55 -21.88 31.20
CA THR A 817 -16.51 -22.88 31.51
C THR A 817 -15.18 -22.57 30.82
N LEU A 818 -15.21 -22.17 29.54
CA LEU A 818 -14.01 -21.73 28.81
C LEU A 818 -13.40 -20.47 29.44
N TYR A 819 -14.23 -19.48 29.75
CA TYR A 819 -13.83 -18.25 30.43
C TYR A 819 -13.11 -18.52 31.76
N VAL A 820 -13.69 -19.37 32.62
CA VAL A 820 -13.08 -19.79 33.87
C VAL A 820 -11.75 -20.52 33.64
N GLY A 821 -11.65 -21.32 32.57
CA GLY A 821 -10.40 -21.92 32.11
C GLY A 821 -9.31 -20.87 31.90
N TYR A 822 -9.59 -19.84 31.09
CA TYR A 822 -8.64 -18.75 30.84
C TYR A 822 -8.29 -17.97 32.11
N VAL A 823 -9.27 -17.68 32.98
CA VAL A 823 -9.01 -17.04 34.29
C VAL A 823 -8.02 -17.87 35.12
N ASN A 824 -8.18 -19.19 35.15
CA ASN A 824 -7.28 -20.08 35.87
C ASN A 824 -5.88 -20.15 35.22
N GLU A 825 -5.79 -20.15 33.89
CA GLU A 825 -4.51 -20.09 33.17
C GLU A 825 -3.73 -18.82 33.51
N ILE A 826 -4.38 -17.65 33.51
CA ILE A 826 -3.76 -16.38 33.92
C ILE A 826 -3.27 -16.48 35.37
N MET A 827 -4.11 -16.92 36.31
CA MET A 827 -3.70 -17.06 37.72
C MET A 827 -2.54 -18.04 37.92
N ASN A 828 -2.48 -19.11 37.11
CA ASN A 828 -1.41 -20.10 37.18
C ASN A 828 -0.09 -19.57 36.62
N TYR A 829 -0.14 -18.74 35.57
CA TYR A 829 1.04 -18.06 35.03
C TYR A 829 1.65 -17.13 36.08
N TYR A 830 0.81 -16.34 36.74
CA TYR A 830 1.20 -15.45 37.84
C TYR A 830 1.19 -16.14 39.22
N LYS A 831 1.45 -17.45 39.32
CA LYS A 831 1.43 -18.14 40.63
C LYS A 831 2.50 -17.63 41.60
N ASP A 832 3.61 -17.12 41.07
CA ASP A 832 4.72 -16.52 41.82
C ASP A 832 4.84 -15.03 41.47
N ILE A 833 3.84 -14.26 41.90
CA ILE A 833 3.69 -12.82 41.60
C ILE A 833 4.94 -12.04 42.05
N GLU A 834 5.47 -12.37 43.24
CA GLU A 834 6.62 -11.69 43.81
C GLU A 834 7.85 -11.87 42.91
N GLN A 835 8.13 -13.09 42.45
CA GLN A 835 9.26 -13.34 41.54
C GLN A 835 9.05 -12.69 40.16
N TYR A 836 7.83 -12.76 39.60
CA TYR A 836 7.52 -12.13 38.31
C TYR A 836 7.80 -10.62 38.36
N VAL A 837 7.26 -9.93 39.37
CA VAL A 837 7.46 -8.47 39.54
C VAL A 837 8.91 -8.15 39.88
N ALA A 838 9.61 -9.00 40.65
CA ALA A 838 11.03 -8.83 40.95
C ALA A 838 11.90 -8.84 39.69
N ASN A 839 11.64 -9.75 38.74
CA ASN A 839 12.42 -9.85 37.50
C ASN A 839 12.40 -8.52 36.72
N TYR A 840 11.22 -7.95 36.51
CA TYR A 840 11.09 -6.71 35.75
C TYR A 840 11.46 -5.47 36.56
N SER A 841 11.19 -5.43 37.87
CA SER A 841 11.57 -4.26 38.69
C SER A 841 13.07 -4.12 38.78
N GLN A 842 13.80 -5.23 38.86
CA GLN A 842 15.26 -5.22 38.81
C GLN A 842 15.79 -4.74 37.47
N LEU A 843 15.17 -5.17 36.35
CA LEU A 843 15.55 -4.73 35.01
C LEU A 843 15.36 -3.22 34.83
N ILE A 844 14.20 -2.67 35.21
CA ILE A 844 13.84 -1.29 34.89
C ILE A 844 14.27 -0.27 35.95
N ARG A 845 14.62 -0.70 37.16
CA ARG A 845 15.00 0.20 38.26
C ARG A 845 16.12 1.20 37.90
N PRO A 846 17.24 0.80 37.26
CA PRO A 846 18.28 1.76 36.87
C PRO A 846 17.77 2.84 35.91
N HIS A 847 16.79 2.51 35.06
CA HIS A 847 16.19 3.43 34.10
C HIS A 847 15.23 4.41 34.79
N VAL A 848 14.43 3.90 35.75
CA VAL A 848 13.60 4.74 36.64
C VAL A 848 14.45 5.71 37.46
N GLU A 849 15.59 5.26 38.00
CA GLU A 849 16.51 6.09 38.78
C GLU A 849 17.19 7.17 37.92
N ALA A 850 17.41 6.89 36.62
CA ALA A 850 18.03 7.82 35.68
C ALA A 850 17.03 8.78 34.99
N ASP A 851 15.73 8.46 34.98
CA ASP A 851 14.72 9.21 34.24
C ASP A 851 14.51 10.63 34.82
N PRO A 852 14.90 11.70 34.09
CA PRO A 852 14.79 13.08 34.58
C PRO A 852 13.35 13.60 34.63
N ARG A 853 12.38 12.85 34.10
CA ARG A 853 10.96 13.22 33.99
C ARG A 853 10.03 12.17 34.58
N PHE A 854 10.54 11.22 35.35
CA PHE A 854 9.69 10.29 36.05
C PHE A 854 8.75 11.04 37.01
N ALA A 855 7.45 10.76 36.93
CA ALA A 855 6.43 11.52 37.66
C ALA A 855 6.38 11.15 39.17
N PHE A 856 7.10 10.11 39.57
CA PHE A 856 7.08 9.55 40.92
C PHE A 856 8.50 9.48 41.50
N SER A 857 8.60 9.28 42.81
CA SER A 857 9.87 8.98 43.47
C SER A 857 10.27 7.51 43.30
N VAL A 858 11.56 7.22 43.42
CA VAL A 858 12.07 5.82 43.44
C VAL A 858 11.45 5.03 44.59
N ASP A 859 11.17 5.66 45.74
CA ASP A 859 10.49 5.00 46.86
C ASP A 859 9.04 4.63 46.52
N GLN A 860 8.33 5.46 45.76
CA GLN A 860 6.99 5.13 45.26
C GLN A 860 7.04 3.98 44.26
N PHE A 861 8.02 3.96 43.35
CA PHE A 861 8.27 2.81 42.47
C PHE A 861 8.48 1.54 43.28
N VAL A 862 9.43 1.53 44.22
CA VAL A 862 9.71 0.37 45.10
C VAL A 862 8.47 -0.05 45.88
N THR A 863 7.72 0.88 46.46
CA THR A 863 6.49 0.57 47.21
C THR A 863 5.43 -0.04 46.30
N SER A 864 5.32 0.43 45.05
CA SER A 864 4.35 -0.07 44.07
C SER A 864 4.73 -1.43 43.47
N THR A 865 5.98 -1.88 43.63
CA THR A 865 6.49 -3.17 43.11
C THR A 865 6.89 -4.14 44.23
N THR A 866 6.55 -3.86 45.49
CA THR A 866 6.86 -4.73 46.64
C THR A 866 5.59 -5.10 47.41
N LYS A 867 5.63 -6.25 48.07
CA LYS A 867 4.57 -6.69 48.96
C LYS A 867 4.59 -5.90 50.26
N SER A 868 3.44 -5.36 50.67
CA SER A 868 3.34 -4.69 51.96
C SER A 868 3.03 -5.68 53.09
N ALA A 869 3.49 -5.36 54.30
CA ALA A 869 3.22 -6.19 55.49
C ALA A 869 1.72 -6.27 55.84
N ASN A 870 0.94 -5.25 55.45
CA ASN A 870 -0.49 -5.16 55.74
C ASN A 870 -1.36 -5.70 54.58
N GLY A 871 -0.75 -6.06 53.44
CA GLY A 871 -1.45 -6.40 52.20
C GLY A 871 -2.22 -5.23 51.60
N LEU A 872 -3.02 -5.50 50.56
CA LEU A 872 -3.81 -4.47 49.87
C LEU A 872 -4.78 -3.78 50.84
N GLN A 873 -4.62 -2.48 51.02
CA GLN A 873 -5.54 -1.65 51.80
C GLN A 873 -6.68 -1.16 50.89
N VAL A 874 -7.91 -1.58 51.19
CA VAL A 874 -9.13 -1.06 50.55
C VAL A 874 -9.79 -0.11 51.54
N GLY A 875 -9.68 1.20 51.32
CA GLY A 875 -10.31 2.20 52.18
C GLY A 875 -11.83 2.10 52.13
N GLY A 876 -12.49 2.18 53.29
CA GLY A 876 -13.95 2.29 53.36
C GLY A 876 -14.41 3.64 52.81
N GLY A 877 -15.14 3.59 51.69
CA GLY A 877 -15.96 4.66 51.11
C GLY A 877 -15.49 6.09 51.31
N GLN A 878 -14.70 6.62 50.39
CA GLN A 878 -14.90 8.03 50.05
C GLN A 878 -16.25 8.11 49.33
N GLN A 879 -17.19 8.85 49.93
CA GLN A 879 -18.46 9.18 49.29
C GLN A 879 -18.18 9.71 47.89
N ASN A 880 -18.72 9.00 46.92
CA ASN A 880 -18.90 9.49 45.57
C ASN A 880 -19.53 10.91 45.67
N PRO A 881 -18.89 11.96 45.14
CA PRO A 881 -19.52 13.29 45.09
C PRO A 881 -20.79 13.29 44.21
N TRP A 882 -21.04 12.20 43.49
CA TRP A 882 -22.10 12.06 42.51
C TRP A 882 -22.98 10.86 42.87
N GLY A 883 -24.01 11.12 43.67
CA GLY A 883 -24.90 10.11 44.23
C GLY A 883 -25.46 9.13 43.20
N GLY A 884 -24.99 7.88 43.27
CA GLY A 884 -25.71 6.69 42.83
C GLY A 884 -25.72 5.74 44.02
N GLN A 885 -26.91 5.36 44.50
CA GLN A 885 -27.03 4.43 45.62
C GLN A 885 -26.36 3.11 45.27
N GLN A 886 -25.29 2.76 46.00
CA GLN A 886 -24.82 1.38 46.11
C GLN A 886 -25.95 0.53 46.69
N GLN A 887 -26.57 -0.33 45.89
CA GLN A 887 -27.28 -1.49 46.44
C GLN A 887 -26.24 -2.56 46.76
N ASN A 888 -26.00 -2.74 48.05
CA ASN A 888 -25.13 -3.76 48.61
C ASN A 888 -25.83 -5.14 48.47
N PRO A 889 -25.27 -6.14 47.76
CA PRO A 889 -25.92 -7.45 47.59
C PRO A 889 -25.56 -8.37 48.77
N GLN A 890 -25.89 -7.97 50.00
CA GLN A 890 -25.87 -8.86 51.15
C GLN A 890 -26.96 -8.46 52.15
N GLN A 891 -28.16 -9.02 51.96
CA GLN A 891 -29.04 -9.52 53.02
C GLN A 891 -30.35 -9.97 52.39
N GLY A 892 -30.58 -11.28 52.37
CA GLY A 892 -31.90 -11.83 52.10
C GLY A 892 -32.81 -11.49 53.27
N GLN A 893 -33.83 -10.65 53.05
CA GLN A 893 -35.03 -10.63 53.88
C GLN A 893 -36.26 -10.34 52.99
N GLN A 894 -37.21 -11.27 53.05
CA GLN A 894 -38.57 -11.09 52.60
C GLN A 894 -39.22 -9.90 53.32
N ASN A 895 -40.00 -9.08 52.62
CA ASN A 895 -41.31 -8.70 53.12
C ASN A 895 -42.24 -8.11 52.04
N PRO A 896 -43.56 -8.16 52.26
CA PRO A 896 -44.61 -8.13 51.25
C PRO A 896 -45.43 -6.82 51.31
N TRP A 897 -46.39 -6.70 50.38
CA TRP A 897 -47.44 -5.67 50.33
C TRP A 897 -47.03 -4.24 49.91
N GLY A 898 -47.33 -3.93 48.64
CA GLY A 898 -48.32 -2.93 48.23
C GLY A 898 -48.17 -1.48 48.69
N GLY A 899 -48.06 -0.56 47.72
CA GLY A 899 -48.41 0.84 47.92
C GLY A 899 -47.85 1.79 46.88
N GLN A 900 -48.72 2.26 45.97
CA GLN A 900 -48.47 3.44 45.14
C GLN A 900 -48.15 4.65 46.02
N GLN A 901 -47.23 5.52 45.61
CA GLN A 901 -47.49 6.96 45.75
C GLN A 901 -46.68 7.84 44.80
N GLN A 902 -47.42 8.82 44.30
CA GLN A 902 -47.11 9.81 43.28
C GLN A 902 -46.23 10.94 43.82
N ASN A 903 -45.52 11.55 42.87
CA ASN A 903 -44.79 12.81 42.97
C ASN A 903 -45.70 13.97 43.44
N PRO A 904 -45.14 15.03 44.05
CA PRO A 904 -45.50 16.37 43.58
C PRO A 904 -44.32 17.32 43.41
N GLN A 905 -44.31 17.97 42.24
CA GLN A 905 -43.56 19.20 41.96
C GLN A 905 -44.06 20.35 42.84
N GLN A 906 -43.15 21.12 43.44
CA GLN A 906 -43.35 22.55 43.69
C GLN A 906 -42.04 23.31 43.50
N GLY A 907 -42.10 24.37 42.70
CA GLY A 907 -40.98 25.21 42.33
C GLY A 907 -40.60 26.25 43.38
N GLN A 908 -39.34 26.67 43.31
CA GLN A 908 -38.90 27.97 43.79
C GLN A 908 -38.05 28.64 42.70
N GLN A 909 -38.50 29.82 42.29
CA GLN A 909 -37.79 30.76 41.43
C GLN A 909 -36.58 31.32 42.19
N ASN A 910 -35.46 31.51 41.49
CA ASN A 910 -34.36 32.36 41.94
C ASN A 910 -34.17 33.51 40.93
N PRO A 911 -34.01 34.78 41.35
CA PRO A 911 -34.18 35.95 40.48
C PRO A 911 -32.84 36.63 40.20
N TRP A 912 -32.14 36.28 39.12
CA TRP A 912 -31.13 37.15 38.50
C TRP A 912 -31.07 36.87 37.00
N GLY A 913 -31.71 37.75 36.23
CA GLY A 913 -31.62 37.77 34.77
C GLY A 913 -30.27 38.33 34.32
N GLY A 914 -29.55 37.53 33.54
CA GLY A 914 -28.39 37.90 32.74
C GLY A 914 -28.44 37.10 31.45
N GLN A 915 -28.41 37.81 30.33
CA GLN A 915 -28.63 37.37 28.96
C GLN A 915 -27.95 36.06 28.56
N GLN A 916 -28.70 35.23 27.82
CA GLN A 916 -28.20 34.18 26.94
C GLN A 916 -27.10 34.73 26.02
N GLY A 917 -25.90 34.17 26.18
CA GLY A 917 -24.87 34.14 25.15
C GLY A 917 -24.54 32.68 24.87
N ASN A 918 -25.05 32.15 23.76
CA ASN A 918 -24.63 30.87 23.20
C ASN A 918 -23.12 30.92 22.92
N ASN A 919 -22.31 30.28 23.76
CA ASN A 919 -20.97 29.83 23.38
C ASN A 919 -20.93 28.31 23.56
N GLN A 920 -21.46 27.60 22.57
CA GLN A 920 -21.10 26.21 22.33
C GLN A 920 -19.60 26.19 21.99
N TRP A 921 -18.80 25.72 22.94
CA TRP A 921 -17.41 25.39 22.67
C TRP A 921 -17.40 24.06 21.90
N ASN A 922 -17.19 24.17 20.59
CA ASN A 922 -17.08 23.02 19.71
C ASN A 922 -15.67 22.43 19.91
N PHE A 923 -15.57 21.28 20.58
CA PHE A 923 -14.35 20.48 20.61
C PHE A 923 -14.49 19.40 19.55
N GLN A 924 -13.70 19.52 18.48
CA GLN A 924 -13.60 18.49 17.47
C GLN A 924 -12.56 17.47 17.96
N PHE A 925 -13.02 16.30 18.39
CA PHE A 925 -12.15 15.14 18.55
C PHE A 925 -11.77 14.68 17.16
N ASN A 926 -10.49 14.80 16.79
CA ASN A 926 -10.01 14.15 15.57
C ASN A 926 -10.00 12.65 15.82
N SER A 927 -11.00 11.96 15.27
CA SER A 927 -10.84 10.56 14.88
C SER A 927 -9.57 10.48 14.02
N ASP A 928 -8.71 9.50 14.27
CA ASP A 928 -7.54 9.26 13.41
C ASP A 928 -8.08 9.00 11.98
N GLU A 929 -8.06 10.01 11.10
CA GLU A 929 -8.51 9.86 9.72
C GLU A 929 -7.64 8.80 9.02
N PRO A 930 -8.24 7.88 8.23
CA PRO A 930 -7.46 7.11 7.29
C PRO A 930 -6.88 8.08 6.24
N ASP A 931 -5.58 8.00 6.01
CA ASP A 931 -4.89 8.77 4.96
C ASP A 931 -5.50 8.40 3.59
N ALA A 932 -6.48 9.18 3.13
CA ALA A 932 -6.91 9.17 1.73
C ALA A 932 -5.84 9.86 0.87
N ALA A 933 -5.69 9.36 -0.35
CA ALA A 933 -4.62 9.67 -1.31
C ALA A 933 -4.40 11.17 -1.60
N GLU A 934 -3.15 11.49 -1.96
CA GLU A 934 -2.59 12.83 -2.15
C GLU A 934 -3.26 13.70 -3.24
N GLY A 935 -3.23 15.02 -3.00
CA GLY A 935 -3.41 16.07 -3.99
C GLY A 935 -2.87 17.40 -3.47
N SER A 936 -1.85 17.95 -4.14
CA SER A 936 -1.10 19.17 -3.84
C SER A 936 -1.93 20.46 -3.73
N ALA A 937 -1.56 21.37 -2.81
CA ALA A 937 -1.22 22.77 -3.11
C ALA A 937 -0.99 23.57 -1.81
N GLU A 938 0.09 24.35 -1.80
CA GLU A 938 0.43 25.34 -0.79
C GLU A 938 -0.68 26.38 -0.59
N PHE A 939 -0.92 26.79 0.66
CA PHE A 939 -1.35 28.15 0.98
C PHE A 939 -0.80 28.53 2.37
N GLU A 940 0.27 29.32 2.37
CA GLU A 940 0.66 30.14 3.52
C GLU A 940 -0.44 31.15 3.81
N GLN A 941 -1.02 31.11 5.02
CA GLN A 941 -1.48 32.34 5.68
C GLN A 941 -1.21 32.26 7.18
N SER A 942 -0.21 33.03 7.59
CA SER A 942 0.09 33.42 8.95
C SER A 942 -1.14 34.01 9.66
N TRP A 943 -1.55 33.42 10.76
CA TRP A 943 -2.33 34.11 11.79
C TRP A 943 -1.62 33.93 13.13
N SER A 944 -0.74 34.88 13.44
CA SER A 944 -0.29 35.15 14.80
C SER A 944 -1.50 35.47 15.66
N PHE A 945 -1.71 34.74 16.76
CA PHE A 945 -2.61 35.16 17.82
C PHE A 945 -1.82 35.41 19.10
N GLU A 946 -1.35 36.65 19.23
CA GLU A 946 -1.13 37.29 20.53
C GLU A 946 -2.50 37.52 21.18
N GLY A 947 -2.85 36.69 22.17
CA GLY A 947 -4.06 36.85 22.96
C GLY A 947 -3.98 35.97 24.19
N GLY A 948 -3.66 36.58 25.33
CA GLY A 948 -3.22 35.91 26.54
C GLY A 948 -4.17 34.85 27.10
N PHE A 949 -3.55 33.73 27.53
CA PHE A 949 -4.07 32.84 28.55
C PHE A 949 -4.15 33.60 29.88
N GLY A 950 -5.22 34.37 30.07
CA GLY A 950 -5.52 35.12 31.30
C GLY A 950 -6.83 34.64 31.91
N GLY A 951 -6.77 33.58 32.71
CA GLY A 951 -7.93 33.05 33.43
C GLY A 951 -7.60 31.75 34.15
N GLY A 952 -6.88 31.86 35.27
CA GLY A 952 -6.39 30.71 36.03
C GLY A 952 -7.51 29.85 36.62
N PHE A 953 -7.56 28.58 36.18
CA PHE A 953 -8.01 27.49 37.02
C PHE A 953 -6.79 26.94 37.75
N ASN A 954 -6.71 27.30 39.03
CA ASN A 954 -5.58 27.00 39.90
C ASN A 954 -5.76 25.62 40.55
N TRP A 955 -5.23 24.54 39.95
CA TRP A 955 -4.93 23.30 40.67
C TRP A 955 -3.56 23.43 41.34
N ASN A 956 -3.43 24.37 42.28
CA ASN A 956 -2.24 24.44 43.12
C ASN A 956 -2.46 23.59 44.37
N GLY A 957 -1.75 22.46 44.44
CA GLY A 957 -1.83 21.55 45.57
C GLY A 957 -0.91 20.35 45.48
N GLY A 958 0.37 20.55 45.15
CA GLY A 958 1.43 19.54 45.35
C GLY A 958 1.45 18.38 44.35
N GLY A 959 2.65 17.94 43.97
CA GLY A 959 2.82 16.74 43.14
C GLY A 959 2.13 15.53 43.75
N GLY A 960 1.26 14.89 42.98
CA GLY A 960 0.47 13.73 43.40
C GLY A 960 -0.94 13.83 42.85
N GLY A 961 -1.20 13.16 41.72
CA GLY A 961 -2.53 13.09 41.12
C GLY A 961 -3.55 12.47 42.07
N GLY A 962 -4.31 13.31 42.77
CA GLY A 962 -5.43 12.90 43.62
C GLY A 962 -6.64 13.73 43.27
N GLY A 963 -7.67 13.08 42.70
CA GLY A 963 -8.96 13.72 42.42
C GLY A 963 -9.92 12.89 41.57
N MET A 964 -9.45 11.90 40.80
CA MET A 964 -10.34 11.09 39.94
C MET A 964 -9.81 9.69 39.62
N PHE A 965 -8.49 9.52 39.56
CA PHE A 965 -7.81 8.23 39.40
C PHE A 965 -7.20 7.79 40.74
N GLY A 966 -7.07 6.47 40.93
CA GLY A 966 -6.73 5.85 42.21
C GLY A 966 -5.44 6.37 42.86
N ASN A 967 -5.24 6.06 44.15
CA ASN A 967 -4.04 6.47 44.88
C ASN A 967 -2.78 5.93 44.20
N ASN A 968 -1.82 6.80 43.88
CA ASN A 968 -0.55 6.55 43.16
C ASN A 968 0.44 5.60 43.88
N SER A 969 -0.05 4.76 44.80
CA SER A 969 0.73 3.94 45.72
C SER A 969 0.22 2.49 45.81
N VAL A 970 -0.70 2.06 44.94
CA VAL A 970 -1.19 0.68 44.93
C VAL A 970 -0.11 -0.26 44.40
N SER A 971 0.37 -1.16 45.25
CA SER A 971 1.30 -2.23 44.88
C SER A 971 0.63 -3.22 43.93
N VAL A 972 1.26 -3.48 42.78
CA VAL A 972 0.77 -4.49 41.82
C VAL A 972 0.81 -5.90 42.41
N ILE A 973 1.77 -6.19 43.31
CA ILE A 973 1.86 -7.47 44.02
C ILE A 973 0.68 -7.64 44.97
N ASP A 974 0.46 -6.65 45.85
CA ASP A 974 -0.62 -6.73 46.85
C ASP A 974 -1.99 -6.80 46.16
N PHE A 975 -2.17 -6.05 45.07
CA PHE A 975 -3.41 -6.06 44.29
C PHE A 975 -3.68 -7.45 43.70
N LEU A 976 -2.72 -8.03 42.99
CA LEU A 976 -2.87 -9.35 42.37
C LEU A 976 -3.08 -10.46 43.41
N LEU A 977 -2.33 -10.44 44.52
CA LEU A 977 -2.52 -11.40 45.61
C LEU A 977 -3.95 -11.35 46.15
N LYS A 978 -4.47 -10.13 46.42
CA LYS A 978 -5.84 -9.97 46.91
C LYS A 978 -6.86 -10.33 45.85
N ARG A 979 -6.63 -9.98 44.59
CA ARG A 979 -7.53 -10.30 43.48
C ARG A 979 -7.66 -11.81 43.29
N PHE A 980 -6.55 -12.55 43.36
CA PHE A 980 -6.58 -14.01 43.22
C PHE A 980 -7.27 -14.69 44.41
N GLU A 981 -7.17 -14.13 45.61
CA GLU A 981 -7.97 -14.57 46.77
C GLU A 981 -9.48 -14.39 46.49
N VAL A 982 -9.88 -13.20 46.03
CA VAL A 982 -11.27 -12.89 45.67
C VAL A 982 -11.77 -13.87 44.60
N ILE A 983 -11.04 -14.03 43.50
CA ILE A 983 -11.41 -14.92 42.39
C ILE A 983 -11.60 -16.36 42.87
N ARG A 984 -10.65 -16.92 43.65
CA ARG A 984 -10.76 -18.29 44.19
C ARG A 984 -11.95 -18.46 45.14
N SER A 985 -12.35 -17.40 45.83
CA SER A 985 -13.51 -17.44 46.73
C SER A 985 -14.85 -17.42 45.97
N THR A 986 -14.88 -16.79 44.80
CA THR A 986 -16.07 -16.60 43.96
C THR A 986 -16.26 -17.75 42.97
N ILE A 987 -15.23 -18.09 42.21
CA ILE A 987 -15.22 -19.22 41.28
C ILE A 987 -14.84 -20.47 42.07
N LYS A 988 -15.79 -21.05 42.80
CA LYS A 988 -15.63 -22.42 43.30
C LYS A 988 -15.81 -23.38 42.13
N GLY A 989 -14.80 -24.23 41.91
CA GLY A 989 -14.67 -25.13 40.77
C GLY A 989 -15.85 -26.06 40.53
#